data_AF-A0AAU9V1Q3-F1
#
_entry.id   AF-A0AAU9V1Q3-F1
#
_cell.length_a   1.000
_cell.length_b   1.000
_cell.length_c   1.000
_cell.angle_alpha   90.00
_cell.angle_beta   90.00
_cell.angle_gamma   90.00
#
_symmetry.space_group_name_H-M   'P 1'
#
loop_
_entity.id
_entity.type
_entity.pdbx_description
1 polymer ?
#
loop_
_entity_poly.entity_id
_entity_poly.type
_entity_poly.pdbx_seq_one_letter_code
_entity_poly.pdbx_strand_id
1 'polypeptide(L)'
;MEKSVQVRTLNKWSCWVCFVPPWRFSDLSEEKLYLAYTQRQRQRAVLRLLATGVLFQTFAALVPGERDLHFAYALMAVALVVNLFLAAVYVFISRARTALNHIAWFVLWTQLLVSASRRLGDSYNELLGWAVVLQYFTLATLPFHYMLLIFYSALSFIAYLAVQYYNASTAESRLADDFYLQQIANGCLLLGATCLGGTAYTVIEKQQRSSFQETKRSLRDKLTIEQQSKEQERLLLSVLPEHVAVQMRQDLGLIDTQFKKIYMSRHENVSILYADIVGFTAISSTYSAQDLVAILNELFARFDRLAEKYQQLRIKILGDCYYCISGAPVERPDHAVLCVHMGLSMVKAIKYVQQKTNSPVDMRVGIHTGAVLAGVLGQRQWQFDVYSRDVELANKMESSGMAGRVHVSEVTLSFLNDEFEVEPAYGERREEMLRQAGVKTYFIVRVLKPYQGGEEKCAQEGEAGEGGDAADTLSDLKDDDEDSVLSPQDESKDNEDVKILSMLEEELVNRDDDKELADATTLCLTFKASGAEAVYARRSDPCPLTAVAPPLLLMPTVVALASFAVPPTWSLHAVYLALVLETGLINVVYYACYRYAQYKKKTISPYWKLTCGVFNIAMFVAANIAPLVICGSFETLLEDDLRDDAPSHSGARRCIHPSYYYHIGAGALCGALWVSPLGGGARAALLVSLAAAHALPAALHPALLTSRPTLDRDPFRLPYNATSDYDEALYDVLAQIHTGRHIAMLLIIAIALLVYNRYSEALERARHSRGERMRAQAEQASDLRRRNQALVHNVLPPHVARHFMGARHHHADLYSQSYAEVGVLFASMPNFTEFYSEETVNNQGLECLRFLNEVISDFDLLLEDAKFSKDIIKIKTISSTYMAASGLNPTRQMQPSDGVLVRWAHLACLVEFALELQRVLAAINEQSFNHFVLRMGVNHGPITAGVIGARKPHYDIWGNTVNVASRMESTGKAGCIQVTEETCQILQSFGYYFEQRGLVAVKGKGQLMTYYLQGKREGATDSTDNPVMDDHCESSVSDALLANGEPNAASQSPQQQHSRGDSSHPLLPT
;
A
#
# COMPACT_ATOMS: atom_id res chain seq x y z
N MET A 1 2.05 -27.86 -24.89
CA MET A 1 2.91 -28.76 -24.09
C MET A 1 4.42 -28.54 -24.30
N GLU A 2 4.88 -27.34 -24.74
CA GLU A 2 6.30 -27.13 -25.14
C GLU A 2 7.05 -26.06 -24.31
N LYS A 3 6.53 -25.67 -23.14
CA LYS A 3 7.17 -24.66 -22.25
C LYS A 3 7.79 -25.21 -20.95
N SER A 4 7.77 -26.52 -20.71
CA SER A 4 8.20 -27.10 -19.42
C SER A 4 9.58 -27.77 -19.41
N VAL A 5 10.32 -27.83 -20.53
CA VAL A 5 11.54 -28.66 -20.62
C VAL A 5 12.86 -27.91 -20.35
N GLN A 6 12.89 -26.58 -20.32
CA GLN A 6 14.15 -25.83 -20.09
C GLN A 6 14.56 -25.64 -18.62
N VAL A 7 13.80 -26.14 -17.65
CA VAL A 7 14.03 -25.85 -16.22
C VAL A 7 14.95 -26.87 -15.50
N ARG A 8 15.31 -28.02 -16.11
CA ARG A 8 16.01 -29.11 -15.38
C ARG A 8 17.51 -29.31 -15.64
N THR A 9 18.17 -28.59 -16.56
CA THR A 9 19.56 -28.90 -16.97
C THR A 9 20.66 -27.96 -16.45
N LEU A 10 20.36 -26.99 -15.57
CA LEU A 10 21.36 -26.03 -15.05
C LEU A 10 21.76 -26.22 -13.57
N ASN A 11 21.40 -27.34 -12.94
CA ASN A 11 21.75 -27.64 -11.54
C ASN A 11 23.16 -28.26 -11.31
N LYS A 12 24.05 -28.28 -12.31
CA LYS A 12 25.39 -28.91 -12.22
C LYS A 12 26.59 -27.94 -12.11
N TRP A 13 26.37 -26.66 -11.86
CA TRP A 13 27.45 -25.68 -11.62
C TRP A 13 27.59 -25.32 -10.12
N SER A 14 27.56 -26.32 -9.22
CA SER A 14 27.62 -26.08 -7.76
C SER A 14 29.02 -26.03 -7.15
N CYS A 15 30.07 -25.68 -7.91
CA CYS A 15 31.43 -25.56 -7.37
C CYS A 15 31.92 -24.11 -7.20
N TRP A 16 31.16 -23.11 -7.67
CA TRP A 16 31.48 -21.68 -7.52
C TRP A 16 30.71 -20.99 -6.38
N VAL A 17 30.00 -21.75 -5.53
CA VAL A 17 29.03 -21.25 -4.53
C VAL A 17 29.68 -20.73 -3.23
N CYS A 18 31.01 -20.79 -3.07
CA CYS A 18 31.67 -20.34 -1.83
C CYS A 18 31.85 -18.82 -1.67
N PHE A 19 31.46 -17.98 -2.64
CA PHE A 19 31.60 -16.52 -2.53
C PHE A 19 30.27 -15.82 -2.79
N VAL A 20 29.41 -15.83 -1.77
CA VAL A 20 28.08 -15.20 -1.80
C VAL A 20 28.24 -13.67 -1.62
N PRO A 21 27.72 -12.82 -2.52
CA PRO A 21 27.66 -11.39 -2.26
C PRO A 21 26.77 -11.11 -1.03
N PRO A 22 27.13 -10.18 -0.14
CA PRO A 22 26.40 -9.94 1.12
C PRO A 22 25.00 -9.31 0.93
N TRP A 23 24.53 -9.16 -0.32
CA TRP A 23 23.33 -8.39 -0.69
C TRP A 23 22.25 -9.21 -1.42
N ARG A 24 22.36 -10.55 -1.43
CA ARG A 24 21.41 -11.45 -2.11
C ARG A 24 20.05 -11.47 -1.39
N PHE A 25 18.94 -11.56 -2.12
CA PHE A 25 17.63 -11.80 -1.51
C PHE A 25 17.56 -13.21 -0.89
N SER A 26 16.76 -13.34 0.16
CA SER A 26 16.55 -14.63 0.86
C SER A 26 15.84 -15.65 -0.04
N ASP A 27 14.90 -15.20 -0.88
CA ASP A 27 14.22 -16.03 -1.88
C ASP A 27 14.99 -16.08 -3.21
N LEU A 28 15.20 -17.30 -3.70
CA LEU A 28 15.93 -17.60 -4.91
C LEU A 28 15.12 -17.29 -6.19
N SER A 29 13.78 -17.32 -6.09
CA SER A 29 12.89 -16.96 -7.19
C SER A 29 12.91 -15.43 -7.44
N GLU A 30 12.84 -14.64 -6.37
CA GLU A 30 12.99 -13.18 -6.38
C GLU A 30 14.35 -12.76 -6.95
N GLU A 31 15.42 -13.41 -6.51
CA GLU A 31 16.77 -13.11 -7.01
C GLU A 31 16.87 -13.38 -8.52
N LYS A 32 16.29 -14.46 -9.02
CA LYS A 32 16.27 -14.75 -10.47
C LYS A 32 15.51 -13.68 -11.26
N LEU A 33 14.33 -13.28 -10.78
CA LEU A 33 13.50 -12.27 -11.43
C LEU A 33 14.21 -10.90 -11.43
N TYR A 34 14.79 -10.52 -10.29
CA TYR A 34 15.59 -9.30 -10.16
C TYR A 34 16.80 -9.29 -11.09
N LEU A 35 17.56 -10.40 -11.17
CA LEU A 35 18.72 -10.52 -12.06
C LEU A 35 18.31 -10.40 -13.53
N ALA A 36 17.22 -11.06 -13.95
CA ALA A 36 16.72 -10.96 -15.32
C ALA A 36 16.28 -9.52 -15.67
N TYR A 37 15.58 -8.86 -14.74
CA TYR A 37 15.13 -7.48 -14.90
C TYR A 37 16.32 -6.49 -14.97
N THR A 38 17.26 -6.56 -14.03
CA THR A 38 18.44 -5.67 -14.00
C THR A 38 19.36 -5.88 -15.19
N GLN A 39 19.52 -7.12 -15.65
CA GLN A 39 20.27 -7.44 -16.85
C GLN A 39 19.66 -6.77 -18.10
N ARG A 40 18.34 -6.86 -18.29
CA ARG A 40 17.64 -6.18 -19.40
C ARG A 40 17.79 -4.65 -19.32
N GLN A 41 17.69 -4.08 -18.11
CA GLN A 41 17.82 -2.64 -17.92
C GLN A 41 19.23 -2.12 -18.20
N ARG A 42 20.27 -2.84 -17.74
CA ARG A 42 21.69 -2.49 -17.95
C ARG A 42 22.16 -2.74 -19.39
N GLN A 43 21.54 -3.65 -20.14
CA GLN A 43 21.81 -3.83 -21.57
C GLN A 43 21.59 -2.53 -22.39
N ARG A 44 20.68 -1.65 -21.95
CA ARG A 44 20.49 -0.33 -22.59
C ARG A 44 21.73 0.59 -22.45
N ALA A 45 22.59 0.35 -21.45
CA ALA A 45 23.84 1.10 -21.26
C ALA A 45 24.92 0.73 -22.29
N VAL A 46 24.90 -0.49 -22.81
CA VAL A 46 25.97 -1.04 -23.67
C VAL A 46 26.04 -0.32 -25.02
N LEU A 47 24.90 0.13 -25.56
CA LEU A 47 24.89 0.96 -26.77
C LEU A 47 25.67 2.28 -26.58
N ARG A 48 25.65 2.83 -25.36
CA ARG A 48 26.39 4.06 -25.01
C ARG A 48 27.87 3.79 -24.78
N LEU A 49 28.20 2.61 -24.26
CA LEU A 49 29.58 2.13 -24.21
C LEU A 49 30.18 1.97 -25.61
N LEU A 50 29.43 1.42 -26.57
CA LEU A 50 29.87 1.31 -27.97
C LEU A 50 30.02 2.68 -28.63
N ALA A 51 29.17 3.66 -28.29
CA ALA A 51 29.32 5.04 -28.74
C ALA A 51 30.63 5.67 -28.23
N THR A 52 31.05 5.39 -26.99
CA THR A 52 32.38 5.77 -26.48
C THR A 52 33.50 5.15 -27.31
N GLY A 53 33.34 3.90 -27.75
CA GLY A 53 34.27 3.24 -28.67
C GLY A 53 34.41 3.97 -30.01
N VAL A 54 33.28 4.37 -30.61
CA VAL A 54 33.27 5.19 -31.84
C VAL A 54 33.98 6.52 -31.59
N LEU A 55 33.74 7.19 -30.46
CA LEU A 55 34.40 8.45 -30.11
C LEU A 55 35.92 8.28 -29.92
N PHE A 56 36.36 7.17 -29.30
CA PHE A 56 37.79 6.83 -29.21
C PHE A 56 38.43 6.68 -30.59
N GLN A 57 37.75 6.00 -31.53
CA GLN A 57 38.22 5.88 -32.91
C GLN A 57 38.25 7.26 -33.60
N THR A 58 37.22 8.10 -33.46
CA THR A 58 37.26 9.46 -34.02
C THR A 58 38.44 10.30 -33.49
N PHE A 59 38.78 10.15 -32.20
CA PHE A 59 39.95 10.80 -31.62
C PHE A 59 41.25 10.31 -32.27
N ALA A 60 41.47 9.00 -32.35
CA ALA A 60 42.70 8.48 -32.94
C ALA A 60 42.78 8.70 -34.47
N ALA A 61 41.66 9.01 -35.15
CA ALA A 61 41.64 9.46 -36.55
C ALA A 61 42.02 10.93 -36.72
N LEU A 62 41.49 11.81 -35.86
CA LEU A 62 41.80 13.25 -35.88
C LEU A 62 43.26 13.52 -35.45
N VAL A 63 43.80 12.64 -34.61
CA VAL A 63 45.06 12.85 -33.90
C VAL A 63 45.92 11.57 -33.97
N PRO A 64 46.52 11.28 -35.14
CA PRO A 64 47.36 10.08 -35.30
C PRO A 64 48.64 10.19 -34.47
N GLY A 65 49.00 9.09 -33.80
CA GLY A 65 50.20 9.00 -32.95
C GLY A 65 51.18 7.90 -33.36
N GLU A 66 50.90 7.21 -34.46
CA GLU A 66 51.69 6.07 -34.93
C GLU A 66 52.70 6.52 -35.99
N ARG A 67 53.85 5.84 -36.07
CA ARG A 67 54.89 6.12 -37.08
C ARG A 67 54.44 5.78 -38.50
N ASP A 68 53.64 4.72 -38.66
CA ASP A 68 53.06 4.32 -39.95
C ASP A 68 51.63 4.84 -40.04
N LEU A 69 51.50 6.02 -40.63
CA LEU A 69 50.23 6.72 -40.76
C LEU A 69 49.23 5.95 -41.64
N HIS A 70 49.69 5.21 -42.65
CA HIS A 70 48.83 4.40 -43.51
C HIS A 70 48.24 3.21 -42.76
N PHE A 71 49.09 2.52 -41.99
CA PHE A 71 48.64 1.42 -41.14
C PHE A 71 47.67 1.92 -40.05
N ALA A 72 47.96 3.05 -39.42
CA ALA A 72 47.12 3.66 -38.39
C ALA A 72 45.71 3.98 -38.91
N TYR A 73 45.61 4.63 -40.08
CA TYR A 73 44.32 4.95 -40.69
C TYR A 73 43.57 3.72 -41.20
N ALA A 74 44.28 2.69 -41.68
CA ALA A 74 43.65 1.43 -42.08
C ALA A 74 43.09 0.66 -40.88
N LEU A 75 43.86 0.52 -39.80
CA LEU A 75 43.43 -0.11 -38.55
C LEU A 75 42.25 0.62 -37.93
N MET A 76 42.30 1.95 -37.93
CA MET A 76 41.23 2.85 -37.51
C MET A 76 39.92 2.61 -38.28
N ALA A 77 39.98 2.61 -39.61
CA ALA A 77 38.81 2.41 -40.46
C ALA A 77 38.16 1.04 -40.19
N VAL A 78 38.97 -0.02 -40.03
CA VAL A 78 38.49 -1.34 -39.65
C VAL A 78 37.85 -1.31 -38.25
N ALA A 79 38.50 -0.70 -37.27
CA ALA A 79 37.99 -0.62 -35.90
C ALA A 79 36.66 0.17 -35.80
N LEU A 80 36.50 1.23 -36.59
CA LEU A 80 35.26 1.99 -36.69
C LEU A 80 34.12 1.14 -37.29
N VAL A 81 34.39 0.45 -38.40
CA VAL A 81 33.42 -0.46 -39.04
C VAL A 81 33.00 -1.57 -38.08
N VAL A 82 33.94 -2.16 -37.33
CA VAL A 82 33.64 -3.20 -36.33
C VAL A 82 32.73 -2.66 -35.22
N ASN A 83 32.98 -1.46 -34.69
CA ASN A 83 32.12 -0.87 -33.66
C ASN A 83 30.72 -0.52 -34.17
N LEU A 84 30.61 0.03 -35.38
CA LEU A 84 29.31 0.34 -36.02
C LEU A 84 28.52 -0.93 -36.33
N PHE A 85 29.19 -1.96 -36.85
CA PHE A 85 28.60 -3.27 -37.09
C PHE A 85 28.11 -3.90 -35.78
N LEU A 86 28.93 -3.87 -34.73
CA LEU A 86 28.58 -4.40 -33.42
C LEU A 86 27.38 -3.66 -32.81
N ALA A 87 27.32 -2.33 -32.95
CA ALA A 87 26.18 -1.52 -32.51
C ALA A 87 24.90 -1.87 -33.29
N ALA A 88 24.98 -2.01 -34.61
CA ALA A 88 23.85 -2.42 -35.44
C ALA A 88 23.34 -3.82 -35.04
N VAL A 89 24.25 -4.79 -34.91
CA VAL A 89 23.92 -6.16 -34.47
C VAL A 89 23.29 -6.16 -33.07
N TYR A 90 23.75 -5.29 -32.16
CA TYR A 90 23.19 -5.16 -30.82
C TYR A 90 21.74 -4.68 -30.80
N VAL A 91 21.40 -3.77 -31.73
CA VAL A 91 20.04 -3.23 -31.90
C VAL A 91 19.12 -4.29 -32.50
N PHE A 92 19.53 -4.93 -33.60
CA PHE A 92 18.67 -5.85 -34.37
C PHE A 92 18.58 -7.26 -33.78
N ILE A 93 19.63 -7.78 -33.12
CA ILE A 93 19.69 -9.18 -32.65
C ILE A 93 19.59 -9.25 -31.13
N SER A 94 18.36 -9.19 -30.61
CA SER A 94 18.10 -9.23 -29.16
C SER A 94 18.57 -10.51 -28.46
N ARG A 95 18.47 -11.67 -29.15
CA ARG A 95 18.86 -12.99 -28.61
C ARG A 95 20.36 -13.14 -28.35
N ALA A 96 21.19 -12.40 -29.07
CA ALA A 96 22.65 -12.46 -28.96
C ALA A 96 23.23 -11.47 -27.94
N ARG A 97 22.42 -10.57 -27.36
CA ARG A 97 22.90 -9.46 -26.51
C ARG A 97 23.82 -9.88 -25.37
N THR A 98 23.59 -11.03 -24.74
CA THR A 98 24.46 -11.54 -23.67
C THR A 98 25.88 -11.85 -24.16
N ALA A 99 26.01 -12.56 -25.29
CA ALA A 99 27.30 -12.82 -25.93
C ALA A 99 27.93 -11.52 -26.47
N LEU A 100 27.12 -10.65 -27.07
CA LEU A 100 27.59 -9.36 -27.61
C LEU A 100 28.17 -8.44 -26.52
N ASN A 101 27.71 -8.51 -25.27
CA ASN A 101 28.30 -7.74 -24.17
C ASN A 101 29.76 -8.15 -23.90
N HIS A 102 30.08 -9.45 -23.97
CA HIS A 102 31.44 -9.95 -23.79
C HIS A 102 32.33 -9.55 -24.97
N ILE A 103 31.78 -9.67 -26.19
CA ILE A 103 32.45 -9.27 -27.43
C ILE A 103 32.74 -7.76 -27.42
N ALA A 104 31.78 -6.93 -27.00
CA ALA A 104 31.94 -5.48 -26.92
C ALA A 104 33.08 -5.07 -25.99
N TRP A 105 33.13 -5.63 -24.77
CA TRP A 105 34.22 -5.36 -23.84
C TRP A 105 35.58 -5.78 -24.43
N PHE A 106 35.65 -7.00 -24.99
CA PHE A 106 36.87 -7.53 -25.58
C PHE A 106 37.36 -6.65 -26.74
N VAL A 107 36.48 -6.32 -27.70
CA VAL A 107 36.80 -5.49 -28.87
C VAL A 107 37.31 -4.12 -28.46
N LEU A 108 36.65 -3.45 -27.50
CA LEU A 108 37.07 -2.11 -27.06
C LEU A 108 38.46 -2.11 -26.41
N TRP A 109 38.73 -3.07 -25.52
CA TRP A 109 40.03 -3.18 -24.88
C TRP A 109 41.12 -3.65 -25.85
N THR A 110 40.82 -4.59 -26.77
CA THR A 110 41.77 -4.99 -27.81
C THR A 110 42.12 -3.82 -28.72
N GLN A 111 41.14 -3.01 -29.14
CA GLN A 111 41.38 -1.81 -29.95
C GLN A 111 42.28 -0.80 -29.23
N LEU A 112 42.04 -0.56 -27.93
CA LEU A 112 42.87 0.31 -27.11
C LEU A 112 44.31 -0.25 -26.98
N LEU A 113 44.45 -1.53 -26.66
CA LEU A 113 45.75 -2.18 -26.43
C LEU A 113 46.59 -2.26 -27.71
N VAL A 114 45.98 -2.55 -28.86
CA VAL A 114 46.67 -2.54 -30.17
C VAL A 114 47.10 -1.13 -30.56
N SER A 115 46.27 -0.12 -30.29
CA SER A 115 46.63 1.29 -30.53
C SER A 115 47.74 1.77 -29.57
N ALA A 116 47.80 1.20 -28.36
CA ALA A 116 48.84 1.50 -27.39
C ALA A 116 50.17 0.80 -27.73
N SER A 117 50.15 -0.44 -28.22
CA SER A 117 51.37 -1.22 -28.50
C SER A 117 52.20 -0.72 -29.70
N ARG A 118 51.64 0.18 -30.50
CA ARG A 118 52.27 0.70 -31.73
C ARG A 118 52.80 2.13 -31.61
N ARG A 119 52.75 2.74 -30.41
CA ARG A 119 53.35 4.05 -30.12
C ARG A 119 54.76 3.88 -29.54
N LEU A 120 55.74 4.61 -30.07
CA LEU A 120 57.17 4.56 -29.69
C LEU A 120 57.64 5.93 -29.17
N GLY A 121 58.64 5.96 -28.28
CA GLY A 121 59.20 7.19 -27.68
C GLY A 121 58.35 7.76 -26.53
N ASP A 122 58.41 9.07 -26.26
CA ASP A 122 57.66 9.79 -25.19
C ASP A 122 56.12 9.65 -25.25
N SER A 123 55.60 9.00 -26.30
CA SER A 123 54.19 8.89 -26.66
C SER A 123 53.45 7.66 -26.08
N TYR A 124 54.13 6.76 -25.35
CA TYR A 124 53.52 5.49 -24.91
C TYR A 124 52.35 5.66 -23.91
N ASN A 125 52.32 6.75 -23.13
CA ASN A 125 51.26 7.03 -22.15
C ASN A 125 50.08 7.86 -22.67
N GLU A 126 50.08 8.30 -23.93
CA GLU A 126 49.06 9.22 -24.47
C GLU A 126 47.62 8.69 -24.41
N LEU A 127 47.44 7.36 -24.37
CA LEU A 127 46.12 6.71 -24.32
C LEU A 127 45.62 6.40 -22.90
N LEU A 128 46.38 6.77 -21.86
CA LEU A 128 46.03 6.49 -20.47
C LEU A 128 44.67 7.09 -20.05
N GLY A 129 44.33 8.27 -20.57
CA GLY A 129 43.05 8.91 -20.31
C GLY A 129 41.86 8.08 -20.81
N TRP A 130 42.00 7.45 -21.98
CA TRP A 130 41.00 6.54 -22.53
C TRP A 130 40.94 5.21 -21.74
N ALA A 131 42.09 4.71 -21.28
CA ALA A 131 42.14 3.53 -20.41
C ALA A 131 41.39 3.78 -19.08
N VAL A 132 41.54 4.95 -18.46
CA VAL A 132 40.83 5.37 -17.25
C VAL A 132 39.31 5.38 -17.46
N VAL A 133 38.82 5.97 -18.55
CA VAL A 133 37.39 6.05 -18.87
C VAL A 133 36.79 4.67 -19.17
N LEU A 134 37.50 3.83 -19.96
CA LEU A 134 37.07 2.47 -20.26
C LEU A 134 37.08 1.57 -19.01
N GLN A 135 38.02 1.78 -18.09
CA GLN A 135 38.07 1.09 -16.81
C GLN A 135 36.86 1.45 -15.94
N TYR A 136 36.52 2.73 -15.83
CA TYR A 136 35.31 3.19 -15.14
C TYR A 136 34.04 2.57 -15.75
N PHE A 137 33.88 2.63 -17.07
CA PHE A 137 32.70 2.10 -17.74
C PHE A 137 32.58 0.58 -17.65
N THR A 138 33.70 -0.15 -17.59
CA THR A 138 33.68 -1.62 -17.41
C THR A 138 32.86 -2.01 -16.18
N LEU A 139 33.00 -1.29 -15.06
CA LEU A 139 32.24 -1.56 -13.84
C LEU A 139 30.88 -0.84 -13.78
N ALA A 140 30.78 0.37 -14.36
CA ALA A 140 29.57 1.19 -14.28
C ALA A 140 28.46 0.78 -15.26
N THR A 141 28.80 0.25 -16.45
CA THR A 141 27.84 0.06 -17.55
C THR A 141 27.52 -1.38 -17.90
N LEU A 142 28.46 -2.32 -17.70
CA LEU A 142 28.29 -3.68 -18.20
C LEU A 142 27.24 -4.47 -17.40
N PRO A 143 26.36 -5.24 -18.07
CA PRO A 143 25.27 -5.97 -17.45
C PRO A 143 25.72 -7.37 -16.98
N PHE A 144 26.79 -7.43 -16.18
CA PHE A 144 27.34 -8.68 -15.66
C PHE A 144 27.26 -8.76 -14.14
N HIS A 145 27.41 -9.99 -13.62
CA HIS A 145 27.56 -10.22 -12.20
C HIS A 145 28.90 -9.63 -11.70
N TYR A 146 28.90 -9.08 -10.48
CA TYR A 146 30.02 -8.29 -9.97
C TYR A 146 31.38 -9.02 -10.01
N MET A 147 31.42 -10.33 -9.77
CA MET A 147 32.66 -11.12 -9.85
C MET A 147 33.28 -11.11 -11.24
N LEU A 148 32.45 -11.22 -12.27
CA LEU A 148 32.89 -11.20 -13.65
C LEU A 148 33.36 -9.80 -14.07
N LEU A 149 32.76 -8.75 -13.49
CA LEU A 149 33.22 -7.37 -13.66
C LEU A 149 34.58 -7.13 -12.99
N ILE A 150 34.80 -7.65 -11.77
CA ILE A 150 36.10 -7.59 -11.09
C ILE A 150 37.16 -8.32 -11.90
N PHE A 151 36.83 -9.51 -12.42
CA PHE A 151 37.73 -10.28 -13.29
C PHE A 151 38.13 -9.49 -14.55
N TYR A 152 37.17 -8.91 -15.27
CA TYR A 152 37.46 -8.08 -16.44
C TYR A 152 38.26 -6.83 -16.10
N SER A 153 37.91 -6.18 -14.99
CA SER A 153 38.65 -5.02 -14.49
C SER A 153 40.10 -5.35 -14.14
N ALA A 154 40.38 -6.53 -13.57
CA ALA A 154 41.72 -6.98 -13.26
C ALA A 154 42.49 -7.38 -14.54
N LEU A 155 41.81 -8.03 -15.50
CA LEU A 155 42.39 -8.44 -16.77
C LEU A 155 42.80 -7.22 -17.62
N SER A 156 41.95 -6.20 -17.73
CA SER A 156 42.27 -4.96 -18.44
C SER A 156 43.40 -4.17 -17.76
N PHE A 157 43.40 -4.13 -16.41
CA PHE A 157 44.45 -3.49 -15.62
C PHE A 157 45.83 -4.11 -15.90
N ILE A 158 45.93 -5.44 -15.80
CA ILE A 158 47.20 -6.16 -16.03
C ILE A 158 47.63 -6.07 -17.49
N ALA A 159 46.70 -6.24 -18.44
CA ALA A 159 47.00 -6.19 -19.86
C ALA A 159 47.53 -4.82 -20.30
N TYR A 160 46.97 -3.73 -19.78
CA TYR A 160 47.45 -2.38 -20.10
C TYR A 160 48.87 -2.15 -19.60
N LEU A 161 49.17 -2.47 -18.33
CA LEU A 161 50.52 -2.32 -17.78
C LEU A 161 51.55 -3.21 -18.51
N ALA A 162 51.15 -4.43 -18.91
CA ALA A 162 52.00 -5.34 -19.67
C ALA A 162 52.36 -4.80 -21.06
N VAL A 163 51.40 -4.19 -21.78
CA VAL A 163 51.66 -3.53 -23.07
C VAL A 163 52.60 -2.34 -22.89
N GLN A 164 52.43 -1.55 -21.81
CA GLN A 164 53.34 -0.43 -21.55
C GLN A 164 54.76 -0.88 -21.20
N TYR A 165 54.90 -1.99 -20.46
CA TYR A 165 56.19 -2.63 -20.23
C TYR A 165 56.84 -3.13 -21.52
N TYR A 166 56.07 -3.77 -22.38
CA TYR A 166 56.55 -4.22 -23.69
C TYR A 166 57.07 -3.06 -24.54
N ASN A 167 56.30 -1.96 -24.63
CA ASN A 167 56.69 -0.78 -25.39
C ASN A 167 57.99 -0.16 -24.88
N ALA A 168 58.14 0.00 -23.56
CA ALA A 168 59.36 0.55 -22.97
C ALA A 168 60.58 -0.37 -23.20
N SER A 169 60.39 -1.69 -23.07
CA SER A 169 61.47 -2.67 -23.29
C SER A 169 61.93 -2.79 -24.75
N THR A 170 61.08 -2.41 -25.71
CA THR A 170 61.38 -2.50 -27.15
C THR A 170 61.83 -1.18 -27.74
N ALA A 171 61.46 -0.04 -27.13
CA ALA A 171 61.83 1.29 -27.56
C ALA A 171 63.25 1.72 -27.11
N GLU A 172 63.72 1.26 -25.93
CA GLU A 172 64.99 1.67 -25.33
C GLU A 172 65.95 0.49 -25.11
N SER A 173 67.26 0.70 -25.29
CA SER A 173 68.29 -0.33 -25.02
C SER A 173 68.59 -0.54 -23.54
N ARG A 174 68.17 0.40 -22.67
CA ARG A 174 68.13 0.31 -21.21
C ARG A 174 66.84 0.99 -20.74
N LEU A 175 66.08 0.35 -19.84
CA LEU A 175 64.92 0.98 -19.18
C LEU A 175 65.35 2.29 -18.51
N ALA A 176 64.72 3.41 -18.86
CA ALA A 176 64.88 4.66 -18.13
C ALA A 176 64.64 4.48 -16.62
N ASP A 177 65.47 5.13 -15.78
CA ASP A 177 65.34 5.04 -14.31
C ASP A 177 63.95 5.47 -13.80
N ASP A 178 63.25 6.32 -14.56
CA ASP A 178 61.93 6.86 -14.27
C ASP A 178 60.76 5.89 -14.60
N PHE A 179 61.02 4.86 -15.41
CA PHE A 179 59.98 3.97 -15.94
C PHE A 179 59.17 3.25 -14.84
N TYR A 180 59.83 2.74 -13.80
CA TYR A 180 59.17 1.99 -12.73
C TYR A 180 58.17 2.83 -11.96
N LEU A 181 58.53 4.07 -11.69
CA LEU A 181 57.68 4.99 -10.96
C LEU A 181 56.49 5.43 -11.87
N GLN A 182 56.65 5.40 -13.19
CA GLN A 182 55.63 5.80 -14.18
C GLN A 182 54.58 4.69 -14.32
N GLN A 183 55.02 3.44 -14.22
CA GLN A 183 54.14 2.28 -14.06
C GLN A 183 53.36 2.32 -12.75
N ILE A 184 53.98 2.75 -11.64
CA ILE A 184 53.27 2.94 -10.37
C ILE A 184 52.18 4.02 -10.53
N ALA A 185 52.51 5.16 -11.14
CA ALA A 185 51.53 6.23 -11.39
C ALA A 185 50.36 5.76 -12.29
N ASN A 186 50.64 5.03 -13.37
CA ASN A 186 49.63 4.42 -14.23
C ASN A 186 48.73 3.44 -13.46
N GLY A 187 49.33 2.58 -12.64
CA GLY A 187 48.63 1.64 -11.78
C GLY A 187 47.73 2.35 -10.77
N CYS A 188 48.20 3.42 -10.13
CA CYS A 188 47.41 4.22 -9.19
C CYS A 188 46.18 4.87 -9.85
N LEU A 189 46.32 5.40 -11.07
CA LEU A 189 45.20 6.01 -11.81
C LEU A 189 44.15 4.99 -12.25
N LEU A 190 44.59 3.83 -12.75
CA LEU A 190 43.67 2.75 -13.15
C LEU A 190 42.98 2.11 -11.94
N LEU A 191 43.69 1.99 -10.81
CA LEU A 191 43.11 1.54 -9.54
C LEU A 191 42.06 2.55 -9.04
N GLY A 192 42.35 3.85 -9.15
CA GLY A 192 41.37 4.91 -8.91
C GLY A 192 40.11 4.70 -9.77
N ALA A 193 40.26 4.66 -11.09
CA ALA A 193 39.11 4.44 -11.99
C ALA A 193 38.28 3.18 -11.64
N THR A 194 38.95 2.11 -11.22
CA THR A 194 38.34 0.86 -10.74
C THR A 194 37.51 1.06 -9.47
N CYS A 195 38.05 1.77 -8.46
CA CYS A 195 37.33 2.09 -7.23
C CYS A 195 36.10 2.99 -7.51
N LEU A 196 36.20 3.93 -8.45
CA LEU A 196 35.10 4.82 -8.86
C LEU A 196 33.98 4.04 -9.56
N GLY A 197 34.34 3.12 -10.46
CA GLY A 197 33.38 2.25 -11.12
C GLY A 197 32.73 1.25 -10.15
N GLY A 198 33.51 0.70 -9.21
CA GLY A 198 33.03 -0.26 -8.21
C GLY A 198 32.04 0.37 -7.22
N THR A 199 32.34 1.58 -6.74
CA THR A 199 31.36 2.34 -5.94
C THR A 199 30.09 2.61 -6.74
N ALA A 200 30.19 2.89 -8.05
CA ALA A 200 29.03 3.21 -8.91
C ALA A 200 28.11 2.01 -9.02
N TYR A 201 28.72 0.85 -9.28
CA TYR A 201 28.03 -0.42 -9.29
C TYR A 201 27.28 -0.66 -7.98
N THR A 202 27.94 -0.50 -6.82
CA THR A 202 27.30 -0.81 -5.53
C THR A 202 26.14 0.11 -5.18
N VAL A 203 26.23 1.41 -5.52
CA VAL A 203 25.15 2.37 -5.28
C VAL A 203 23.97 2.10 -6.21
N ILE A 204 24.23 1.89 -7.50
CA ILE A 204 23.19 1.56 -8.49
C ILE A 204 22.48 0.26 -8.09
N GLU A 205 23.24 -0.76 -7.72
CA GLU A 205 22.73 -2.06 -7.29
C GLU A 205 21.85 -1.93 -6.03
N LYS A 206 22.33 -1.22 -5.00
CA LYS A 206 21.55 -1.00 -3.77
C LYS A 206 20.25 -0.26 -4.05
N GLN A 207 20.30 0.76 -4.91
CA GLN A 207 19.12 1.55 -5.28
C GLN A 207 18.12 0.73 -6.11
N GLN A 208 18.59 -0.12 -7.02
CA GLN A 208 17.74 -1.02 -7.81
C GLN A 208 17.05 -2.06 -6.92
N ARG A 209 17.76 -2.65 -5.95
CA ARG A 209 17.19 -3.60 -5.00
C ARG A 209 16.13 -2.96 -4.09
N SER A 210 16.39 -1.77 -3.57
CA SER A 210 15.39 -1.01 -2.78
C SER A 210 14.12 -0.75 -3.59
N SER A 211 14.27 -0.26 -4.82
CA SER A 211 13.14 0.00 -5.71
C SER A 211 12.35 -1.27 -6.04
N PHE A 212 13.03 -2.40 -6.28
CA PHE A 212 12.36 -3.68 -6.53
C PHE A 212 11.55 -4.14 -5.32
N GLN A 213 12.13 -4.05 -4.11
CA GLN A 213 11.44 -4.41 -2.88
C GLN A 213 10.26 -3.48 -2.58
N GLU A 214 10.40 -2.18 -2.80
CA GLU A 214 9.31 -1.20 -2.67
C GLU A 214 8.15 -1.50 -3.63
N THR A 215 8.45 -1.81 -4.90
CA THR A 215 7.43 -2.23 -5.87
C THR A 215 6.76 -3.54 -5.44
N LYS A 216 7.52 -4.54 -4.98
CA LYS A 216 6.95 -5.80 -4.49
C LYS A 216 6.02 -5.57 -3.30
N ARG A 217 6.45 -4.78 -2.30
CA ARG A 217 5.64 -4.43 -1.12
C ARG A 217 4.36 -3.73 -1.54
N SER A 218 4.47 -2.72 -2.40
CA SER A 218 3.30 -1.97 -2.86
C SER A 218 2.32 -2.82 -3.68
N LEU A 219 2.80 -3.77 -4.50
CA LEU A 219 1.92 -4.72 -5.19
C LEU A 219 1.23 -5.69 -4.22
N ARG A 220 1.93 -6.15 -3.17
CA ARG A 220 1.34 -6.96 -2.11
C ARG A 220 0.27 -6.17 -1.36
N ASP A 221 0.57 -4.93 -0.97
CA ASP A 221 -0.37 -4.04 -0.30
C ASP A 221 -1.60 -3.80 -1.20
N LYS A 222 -1.39 -3.55 -2.50
CA LYS A 222 -2.48 -3.41 -3.47
C LYS A 222 -3.37 -4.65 -3.54
N LEU A 223 -2.79 -5.85 -3.62
CA LEU A 223 -3.57 -7.10 -3.67
C LEU A 223 -4.37 -7.32 -2.38
N THR A 224 -3.75 -7.11 -1.22
CA THR A 224 -4.45 -7.23 0.07
C THR A 224 -5.58 -6.22 0.21
N ILE A 225 -5.39 -4.97 -0.24
CA ILE A 225 -6.44 -3.97 -0.22
C ILE A 225 -7.55 -4.29 -1.22
N GLU A 226 -7.22 -4.81 -2.41
CA GLU A 226 -8.23 -5.22 -3.39
C GLU A 226 -9.08 -6.40 -2.87
N GLN A 227 -8.44 -7.40 -2.23
CA GLN A 227 -9.14 -8.50 -1.56
C GLN A 227 -10.05 -7.97 -0.44
N GLN A 228 -9.52 -7.15 0.46
CA GLN A 228 -10.30 -6.54 1.55
C GLN A 228 -11.45 -5.69 1.01
N SER A 229 -11.23 -4.94 -0.08
CA SER A 229 -12.28 -4.14 -0.70
C SER A 229 -13.40 -5.00 -1.28
N LYS A 230 -13.07 -6.14 -1.91
CA LYS A 230 -14.07 -7.09 -2.42
C LYS A 230 -14.86 -7.75 -1.31
N GLU A 231 -14.21 -8.13 -0.21
CA GLU A 231 -14.89 -8.66 0.97
C GLU A 231 -15.82 -7.63 1.60
N GLN A 232 -15.36 -6.38 1.75
CA GLN A 232 -16.16 -5.29 2.27
C GLN A 232 -17.33 -4.95 1.35
N GLU A 233 -17.13 -4.96 0.03
CA GLU A 233 -18.21 -4.77 -0.96
C GLU A 233 -19.24 -5.88 -0.88
N ARG A 234 -18.81 -7.14 -0.75
CA ARG A 234 -19.69 -8.28 -0.51
C ARG A 234 -20.51 -8.11 0.77
N LEU A 235 -19.89 -7.66 1.87
CA LEU A 235 -20.60 -7.38 3.12
C LEU A 235 -21.60 -6.23 2.97
N LEU A 236 -21.26 -5.16 2.24
CA LEU A 236 -22.17 -4.05 1.98
C LEU A 236 -23.41 -4.51 1.18
N LEU A 237 -23.19 -5.20 0.07
CA LEU A 237 -24.26 -5.73 -0.80
C LEU A 237 -25.10 -6.83 -0.13
N SER A 238 -24.59 -7.39 0.96
CA SER A 238 -25.33 -8.35 1.77
C SER A 238 -26.42 -7.69 2.63
N VAL A 239 -26.22 -6.43 3.03
CA VAL A 239 -27.14 -5.70 3.92
C VAL A 239 -28.02 -4.74 3.15
N LEU A 240 -27.49 -4.15 2.07
CA LEU A 240 -28.18 -3.19 1.23
C LEU A 240 -28.33 -3.73 -0.19
N PRO A 241 -29.49 -3.55 -0.84
CA PRO A 241 -29.62 -3.81 -2.28
C PRO A 241 -28.60 -2.99 -3.09
N GLU A 242 -28.11 -3.55 -4.19
CA GLU A 242 -27.02 -2.98 -4.99
C GLU A 242 -27.29 -1.53 -5.45
N HIS A 243 -28.50 -1.25 -5.93
CA HIS A 243 -28.88 0.08 -6.38
C HIS A 243 -28.81 1.15 -5.27
N VAL A 244 -29.15 0.78 -4.04
CA VAL A 244 -29.04 1.69 -2.87
C VAL A 244 -27.58 1.84 -2.44
N ALA A 245 -26.84 0.73 -2.40
CA ALA A 245 -25.44 0.71 -1.95
C ALA A 245 -24.54 1.60 -2.82
N VAL A 246 -24.72 1.58 -4.15
CA VAL A 246 -23.97 2.42 -5.09
C VAL A 246 -24.24 3.91 -4.83
N GLN A 247 -25.51 4.28 -4.63
CA GLN A 247 -25.90 5.66 -4.37
C GLN A 247 -25.31 6.17 -3.04
N MET A 248 -25.43 5.38 -1.96
CA MET A 248 -24.88 5.75 -0.64
C MET A 248 -23.35 5.95 -0.68
N ARG A 249 -22.63 5.13 -1.43
CA ARG A 249 -21.16 5.25 -1.60
C ARG A 249 -20.73 6.56 -2.25
N GLN A 250 -21.50 7.05 -3.22
CA GLN A 250 -21.20 8.32 -3.89
C GLN A 250 -21.43 9.51 -2.94
N ASP A 251 -22.43 9.41 -2.08
CA ASP A 251 -22.83 10.47 -1.15
C ASP A 251 -21.96 10.54 0.13
N LEU A 252 -21.28 9.45 0.52
CA LEU A 252 -20.39 9.38 1.70
C LEU A 252 -19.22 10.38 1.73
N GLY A 253 -18.96 11.09 0.62
CA GLY A 253 -17.95 12.16 0.52
C GLY A 253 -18.49 13.59 0.55
N LEU A 254 -19.81 13.79 0.63
CA LEU A 254 -20.48 15.10 0.44
C LEU A 254 -21.26 15.56 1.69
N ILE A 255 -20.86 15.11 2.89
CA ILE A 255 -21.60 15.29 4.14
C ILE A 255 -21.49 16.75 4.64
N ASP A 256 -22.20 17.67 3.99
CA ASP A 256 -22.51 18.99 4.53
C ASP A 256 -23.82 19.52 3.90
N THR A 257 -24.94 18.83 4.12
CA THR A 257 -26.28 19.31 3.72
C THR A 257 -27.21 19.38 4.91
N GLN A 258 -28.02 20.45 4.98
CA GLN A 258 -28.94 20.78 6.09
C GLN A 258 -30.01 19.72 6.40
N PHE A 259 -30.29 18.78 5.49
CA PHE A 259 -31.19 17.64 5.72
C PHE A 259 -30.43 16.32 5.58
N LYS A 260 -30.68 15.39 6.50
CA LYS A 260 -30.10 14.05 6.45
C LYS A 260 -30.75 13.29 5.30
N LYS A 261 -29.98 12.99 4.25
CA LYS A 261 -30.48 12.37 2.99
C LYS A 261 -31.13 11.00 3.27
N ILE A 262 -32.33 10.80 2.75
CA ILE A 262 -33.11 9.56 2.86
C ILE A 262 -33.08 8.81 1.52
N TYR A 263 -32.95 7.48 1.56
CA TYR A 263 -32.95 6.63 0.36
C TYR A 263 -34.22 5.79 0.37
N MET A 264 -35.25 6.23 -0.39
CA MET A 264 -36.55 5.57 -0.48
C MET A 264 -37.03 5.45 -1.93
N SER A 265 -37.64 4.31 -2.26
CA SER A 265 -38.37 4.06 -3.51
C SER A 265 -39.75 3.48 -3.21
N ARG A 266 -40.78 3.94 -3.93
CA ARG A 266 -42.13 3.37 -3.86
C ARG A 266 -42.26 2.26 -4.89
N HIS A 267 -42.88 1.16 -4.50
CA HIS A 267 -43.22 0.04 -5.36
C HIS A 267 -44.71 -0.30 -5.19
N GLU A 268 -45.40 -0.43 -6.31
CA GLU A 268 -46.82 -0.83 -6.34
C GLU A 268 -46.93 -2.33 -6.65
N ASN A 269 -48.06 -2.93 -6.26
CA ASN A 269 -48.35 -4.36 -6.51
C ASN A 269 -47.26 -5.31 -5.98
N VAL A 270 -46.91 -5.14 -4.71
CA VAL A 270 -45.93 -5.98 -4.02
C VAL A 270 -46.68 -6.95 -3.10
N SER A 271 -46.29 -8.24 -3.13
CA SER A 271 -46.78 -9.22 -2.17
C SER A 271 -45.82 -9.35 -1.00
N ILE A 272 -46.36 -9.30 0.21
CA ILE A 272 -45.63 -9.22 1.47
C ILE A 272 -45.89 -10.52 2.23
N LEU A 273 -44.83 -11.22 2.63
CA LEU A 273 -44.90 -12.50 3.34
C LEU A 273 -44.23 -12.40 4.71
N TYR A 274 -45.01 -12.69 5.74
CA TYR A 274 -44.53 -12.95 7.11
C TYR A 274 -44.65 -14.43 7.43
N ALA A 275 -43.57 -15.04 7.90
CA ALA A 275 -43.53 -16.44 8.31
C ALA A 275 -42.93 -16.57 9.71
N ASP A 276 -43.74 -16.95 10.70
CA ASP A 276 -43.33 -17.07 12.11
C ASP A 276 -43.29 -18.53 12.58
N ILE A 277 -42.37 -18.83 13.50
CA ILE A 277 -42.15 -20.18 14.04
C ILE A 277 -43.00 -20.38 15.30
N VAL A 278 -43.98 -21.26 15.22
CA VAL A 278 -44.84 -21.60 16.36
C VAL A 278 -44.05 -22.44 17.38
N GLY A 279 -43.97 -21.94 18.61
CA GLY A 279 -43.32 -22.65 19.72
C GLY A 279 -41.83 -22.36 19.89
N PHE A 280 -41.25 -21.46 19.07
CA PHE A 280 -39.83 -21.12 19.12
C PHE A 280 -39.36 -20.60 20.48
N THR A 281 -40.17 -19.79 21.16
CA THR A 281 -39.81 -19.24 22.48
C THR A 281 -39.48 -20.33 23.51
N ALA A 282 -40.16 -21.47 23.47
CA ALA A 282 -39.87 -22.59 24.37
C ALA A 282 -38.50 -23.23 24.05
N ILE A 283 -38.17 -23.35 22.77
CA ILE A 283 -36.90 -23.91 22.28
C ILE A 283 -35.73 -22.98 22.59
N SER A 284 -35.91 -21.67 22.39
CA SER A 284 -34.88 -20.66 22.68
C SER A 284 -34.47 -20.62 24.16
N SER A 285 -35.33 -21.12 25.06
CA SER A 285 -35.05 -21.18 26.50
C SER A 285 -34.39 -22.48 26.96
N THR A 286 -34.43 -23.54 26.14
CA THR A 286 -33.93 -24.87 26.49
C THR A 286 -32.61 -25.21 25.81
N TYR A 287 -32.37 -24.67 24.61
CA TYR A 287 -31.15 -24.91 23.84
C TYR A 287 -30.01 -23.99 24.23
N SER A 288 -28.77 -24.44 24.00
CA SER A 288 -27.59 -23.58 24.10
C SER A 288 -27.59 -22.51 23.00
N ALA A 289 -26.91 -21.39 23.24
CA ALA A 289 -26.80 -20.30 22.26
C ALA A 289 -26.20 -20.78 20.93
N GLN A 290 -25.20 -21.65 20.97
CA GLN A 290 -24.54 -22.20 19.79
C GLN A 290 -25.48 -23.10 18.99
N ASP A 291 -26.15 -24.04 19.67
CA ASP A 291 -27.07 -24.98 19.01
C ASP A 291 -28.29 -24.26 18.41
N LEU A 292 -28.83 -23.27 19.13
CA LEU A 292 -29.95 -22.45 18.66
C LEU A 292 -29.57 -21.69 17.38
N VAL A 293 -28.41 -21.02 17.38
CA VAL A 293 -27.90 -20.27 16.22
C VAL A 293 -27.58 -21.21 15.05
N ALA A 294 -27.08 -22.41 15.30
CA ALA A 294 -26.83 -23.40 14.25
C ALA A 294 -28.13 -23.88 13.59
N ILE A 295 -29.15 -24.24 14.38
CA ILE A 295 -30.46 -24.67 13.87
C ILE A 295 -31.14 -23.55 13.08
N LEU A 296 -31.12 -22.32 13.60
CA LEU A 296 -31.69 -21.16 12.93
C LEU A 296 -30.96 -20.85 11.62
N ASN A 297 -29.63 -20.88 11.61
CA ASN A 297 -28.86 -20.65 10.40
C ASN A 297 -29.15 -21.68 9.32
N GLU A 298 -29.33 -22.95 9.69
CA GLU A 298 -29.70 -23.99 8.73
C GLU A 298 -31.11 -23.77 8.17
N LEU A 299 -32.09 -23.47 9.03
CA LEU A 299 -33.46 -23.20 8.61
C LEU A 299 -33.53 -21.97 7.69
N PHE A 300 -32.91 -20.87 8.09
CA PHE A 300 -32.91 -19.64 7.31
C PHE A 300 -32.09 -19.74 6.03
N ALA A 301 -31.02 -20.56 5.99
CA ALA A 301 -30.33 -20.88 4.75
C ALA A 301 -31.23 -21.65 3.77
N ARG A 302 -32.09 -22.56 4.26
CA ARG A 302 -33.11 -23.21 3.43
C ARG A 302 -34.14 -22.19 2.93
N PHE A 303 -34.58 -21.25 3.77
CA PHE A 303 -35.49 -20.18 3.34
C PHE A 303 -34.87 -19.22 2.34
N ASP A 304 -33.59 -18.89 2.48
CA ASP A 304 -32.86 -18.06 1.51
C ASP A 304 -32.79 -18.76 0.14
N ARG A 305 -32.57 -20.09 0.10
CA ARG A 305 -32.65 -20.88 -1.14
C ARG A 305 -34.05 -20.85 -1.75
N LEU A 306 -35.11 -20.96 -0.93
CA LEU A 306 -36.49 -20.82 -1.40
C LEU A 306 -36.78 -19.40 -1.92
N ALA A 307 -36.26 -18.38 -1.25
CA ALA A 307 -36.39 -16.99 -1.67
C ALA A 307 -35.72 -16.77 -3.03
N GLU A 308 -34.51 -17.33 -3.26
CA GLU A 308 -33.85 -17.31 -4.56
C GLU A 308 -34.67 -18.06 -5.63
N LYS A 309 -35.15 -19.28 -5.32
CA LYS A 309 -35.97 -20.12 -6.23
C LYS A 309 -37.25 -19.42 -6.69
N TYR A 310 -37.94 -18.75 -5.78
CA TYR A 310 -39.19 -18.03 -6.06
C TYR A 310 -39.00 -16.53 -6.30
N GLN A 311 -37.74 -16.09 -6.48
CA GLN A 311 -37.35 -14.70 -6.79
C GLN A 311 -37.97 -13.67 -5.83
N GLN A 312 -37.79 -13.91 -4.54
CA GLN A 312 -38.31 -13.14 -3.42
C GLN A 312 -37.17 -12.35 -2.79
N LEU A 313 -37.42 -11.08 -2.45
CA LEU A 313 -36.46 -10.26 -1.74
C LEU A 313 -36.66 -10.42 -0.23
N ARG A 314 -35.72 -11.08 0.44
CA ARG A 314 -35.67 -11.08 1.90
C ARG A 314 -35.35 -9.68 2.42
N ILE A 315 -36.22 -9.17 3.30
CA ILE A 315 -36.05 -7.87 3.95
C ILE A 315 -35.30 -8.04 5.27
N LYS A 316 -35.87 -8.77 6.23
CA LYS A 316 -35.31 -8.87 7.57
C LYS A 316 -35.74 -10.15 8.28
N ILE A 317 -35.03 -10.46 9.36
CA ILE A 317 -35.43 -11.47 10.33
C ILE A 317 -35.77 -10.72 11.62
N LEU A 318 -36.99 -10.92 12.11
CA LEU A 318 -37.51 -10.27 13.30
C LEU A 318 -37.70 -11.33 14.38
N GLY A 319 -36.63 -11.63 15.13
CA GLY A 319 -36.66 -12.72 16.10
C GLY A 319 -36.73 -14.08 15.39
N ASP A 320 -37.85 -14.77 15.52
CA ASP A 320 -38.22 -16.03 14.88
C ASP A 320 -38.98 -15.86 13.55
N CYS A 321 -39.40 -14.65 13.23
CA CYS A 321 -40.15 -14.38 12.02
C CYS A 321 -39.22 -14.08 10.83
N TYR A 322 -39.42 -14.80 9.72
CA TYR A 322 -38.82 -14.51 8.42
C TYR A 322 -39.73 -13.58 7.61
N TYR A 323 -39.16 -12.50 7.09
CA TYR A 323 -39.91 -11.45 6.40
C TYR A 323 -39.34 -11.16 5.00
N CYS A 324 -40.17 -11.29 3.96
CA CYS A 324 -39.79 -11.07 2.57
C CYS A 324 -40.91 -10.48 1.71
N ILE A 325 -40.54 -9.94 0.56
CA ILE A 325 -41.46 -9.34 -0.41
C ILE A 325 -41.21 -9.87 -1.83
N SER A 326 -42.27 -9.86 -2.65
CA SER A 326 -42.24 -10.17 -4.08
C SER A 326 -42.70 -8.97 -4.90
N GLY A 327 -42.02 -8.69 -6.01
CA GLY A 327 -42.35 -7.55 -6.88
C GLY A 327 -41.61 -6.26 -6.58
N ALA A 328 -40.57 -6.31 -5.74
CA ALA A 328 -39.62 -5.20 -5.53
C ALA A 328 -38.19 -5.75 -5.36
N PRO A 329 -37.15 -5.08 -5.89
CA PRO A 329 -37.17 -3.77 -6.55
C PRO A 329 -37.68 -3.81 -8.00
N VAL A 330 -37.71 -4.98 -8.63
CA VAL A 330 -38.23 -5.16 -9.99
C VAL A 330 -39.69 -5.62 -9.90
N GLU A 331 -40.59 -4.82 -10.46
CA GLU A 331 -42.01 -5.12 -10.53
C GLU A 331 -42.27 -6.32 -11.45
N ARG A 332 -43.22 -7.16 -11.06
CA ARG A 332 -43.59 -8.38 -11.80
C ARG A 332 -45.08 -8.68 -11.62
N PRO A 333 -45.77 -9.29 -12.59
CA PRO A 333 -47.22 -9.57 -12.50
C PRO A 333 -47.57 -10.85 -11.71
N ASP A 334 -46.65 -11.80 -11.59
CA ASP A 334 -46.81 -13.11 -10.94
C ASP A 334 -46.33 -13.11 -9.47
N HIS A 335 -46.11 -11.93 -8.90
CA HIS A 335 -45.57 -11.72 -7.55
C HIS A 335 -46.36 -12.51 -6.48
N ALA A 336 -47.69 -12.44 -6.49
CA ALA A 336 -48.55 -13.10 -5.51
C ALA A 336 -48.50 -14.63 -5.59
N VAL A 337 -48.48 -15.18 -6.81
CA VAL A 337 -48.43 -16.63 -7.06
C VAL A 337 -47.14 -17.23 -6.51
N LEU A 338 -45.99 -16.60 -6.79
CA LEU A 338 -44.69 -17.05 -6.28
C LEU A 338 -44.58 -16.92 -4.76
N CYS A 339 -45.16 -15.86 -4.21
CA CYS A 339 -45.21 -15.64 -2.77
C CYS A 339 -45.98 -16.76 -2.06
N VAL A 340 -47.12 -17.20 -2.61
CA VAL A 340 -47.89 -18.35 -2.09
C VAL A 340 -47.13 -19.66 -2.21
N HIS A 341 -46.47 -19.92 -3.36
CA HIS A 341 -45.63 -21.11 -3.51
C HIS A 341 -44.48 -21.16 -2.49
N MET A 342 -43.81 -20.02 -2.25
CA MET A 342 -42.79 -19.91 -1.21
C MET A 342 -43.37 -20.24 0.17
N GLY A 343 -44.52 -19.66 0.54
CA GLY A 343 -45.18 -19.93 1.81
C GLY A 343 -45.50 -21.42 2.03
N LEU A 344 -46.00 -22.09 0.99
CA LEU A 344 -46.27 -23.53 1.03
C LEU A 344 -44.98 -24.35 1.17
N SER A 345 -43.91 -23.96 0.47
CA SER A 345 -42.60 -24.60 0.60
C SER A 345 -41.96 -24.38 1.97
N MET A 346 -42.15 -23.22 2.61
CA MET A 346 -41.67 -22.94 3.97
C MET A 346 -42.34 -23.85 5.01
N VAL A 347 -43.67 -24.03 4.91
CA VAL A 347 -44.43 -24.97 5.75
C VAL A 347 -43.98 -26.43 5.55
N LYS A 348 -43.52 -26.80 4.35
CA LYS A 348 -42.90 -28.12 4.12
C LYS A 348 -41.51 -28.19 4.74
N ALA A 349 -40.70 -27.14 4.59
CA ALA A 349 -39.31 -27.10 5.06
C ALA A 349 -39.19 -27.12 6.59
N ILE A 350 -40.12 -26.52 7.34
CA ILE A 350 -40.07 -26.53 8.81
C ILE A 350 -40.19 -27.95 9.40
N LYS A 351 -40.81 -28.90 8.67
CA LYS A 351 -40.89 -30.31 9.08
C LYS A 351 -39.51 -30.95 9.25
N TYR A 352 -38.49 -30.47 8.54
CA TYR A 352 -37.10 -30.89 8.74
C TYR A 352 -36.60 -30.52 10.15
N VAL A 353 -36.84 -29.28 10.58
CA VAL A 353 -36.46 -28.81 11.92
C VAL A 353 -37.23 -29.57 12.99
N GLN A 354 -38.51 -29.84 12.75
CA GLN A 354 -39.34 -30.67 13.62
C GLN A 354 -38.71 -32.06 13.86
N GLN A 355 -38.23 -32.71 12.79
CA GLN A 355 -37.56 -34.02 12.87
C GLN A 355 -36.21 -33.94 13.59
N LYS A 356 -35.40 -32.90 13.31
CA LYS A 356 -34.05 -32.75 13.87
C LYS A 356 -34.05 -32.35 15.34
N THR A 357 -34.97 -31.48 15.75
CA THR A 357 -35.09 -30.99 17.13
C THR A 357 -35.97 -31.88 18.00
N ASN A 358 -36.69 -32.83 17.41
CA ASN A 358 -37.67 -33.68 18.09
C ASN A 358 -38.69 -32.86 18.91
N SER A 359 -39.07 -31.70 18.39
CA SER A 359 -39.99 -30.75 19.02
C SER A 359 -41.16 -30.45 18.07
N PRO A 360 -42.41 -30.27 18.54
CA PRO A 360 -43.58 -30.03 17.70
C PRO A 360 -43.62 -28.58 17.17
N VAL A 361 -42.56 -28.17 16.48
CA VAL A 361 -42.45 -26.88 15.82
C VAL A 361 -43.26 -26.88 14.53
N ASP A 362 -43.95 -25.79 14.27
CA ASP A 362 -44.69 -25.56 13.03
C ASP A 362 -44.54 -24.09 12.62
N MET A 363 -45.13 -23.71 11.48
CA MET A 363 -45.00 -22.38 10.91
C MET A 363 -46.37 -21.76 10.60
N ARG A 364 -46.51 -20.47 10.90
CA ARG A 364 -47.62 -19.63 10.42
C ARG A 364 -47.12 -18.77 9.28
N VAL A 365 -47.90 -18.67 8.21
CA VAL A 365 -47.56 -17.82 7.06
C VAL A 365 -48.74 -16.91 6.74
N GLY A 366 -48.49 -15.60 6.74
CA GLY A 366 -49.45 -14.57 6.35
C GLY A 366 -48.97 -13.81 5.12
N ILE A 367 -49.86 -13.63 4.13
CA ILE A 367 -49.55 -12.95 2.87
C ILE A 367 -50.61 -11.89 2.56
N HIS A 368 -50.15 -10.68 2.31
CA HIS A 368 -50.97 -9.56 1.82
C HIS A 368 -50.31 -8.91 0.61
N THR A 369 -51.11 -8.29 -0.26
CA THR A 369 -50.63 -7.61 -1.46
C THR A 369 -51.06 -6.15 -1.40
N GLY A 370 -50.12 -5.25 -1.67
CA GLY A 370 -50.36 -3.82 -1.57
C GLY A 370 -49.19 -2.98 -2.11
N ALA A 371 -49.12 -1.73 -1.69
CA ALA A 371 -48.03 -0.81 -2.04
C ALA A 371 -47.04 -0.69 -0.88
N VAL A 372 -45.76 -0.51 -1.18
CA VAL A 372 -44.70 -0.34 -0.16
C VAL A 372 -43.73 0.78 -0.50
N LEU A 373 -43.27 1.49 0.53
CA LEU A 373 -42.08 2.35 0.45
C LEU A 373 -40.88 1.58 0.99
N ALA A 374 -39.91 1.30 0.14
CA ALA A 374 -38.71 0.54 0.49
C ALA A 374 -37.50 1.47 0.59
N GLY A 375 -36.69 1.35 1.63
CA GLY A 375 -35.59 2.28 1.85
C GLY A 375 -34.76 2.04 3.10
N VAL A 376 -33.85 2.96 3.39
CA VAL A 376 -32.98 2.95 4.58
C VAL A 376 -33.31 4.16 5.46
N LEU A 377 -33.49 3.92 6.75
CA LEU A 377 -33.74 4.94 7.79
C LEU A 377 -32.62 4.99 8.83
N GLY A 378 -32.32 6.19 9.32
CA GLY A 378 -31.37 6.47 10.40
C GLY A 378 -29.92 6.65 9.94
N GLN A 379 -29.06 7.04 10.89
CA GLN A 379 -27.63 7.29 10.64
C GLN A 379 -26.72 6.16 11.15
N ARG A 380 -27.25 5.28 12.02
CA ARG A 380 -26.53 4.11 12.57
C ARG A 380 -27.29 2.81 12.35
N GLN A 381 -26.56 1.70 12.18
CA GLN A 381 -27.12 0.36 11.96
C GLN A 381 -28.04 0.36 10.73
N TRP A 382 -27.51 0.80 9.59
CA TRP A 382 -28.29 0.90 8.34
C TRP A 382 -28.87 -0.46 7.96
N GLN A 383 -30.18 -0.48 7.75
CA GLN A 383 -30.92 -1.66 7.35
C GLN A 383 -31.91 -1.23 6.27
N PHE A 384 -31.98 -2.02 5.20
CA PHE A 384 -33.03 -1.87 4.21
C PHE A 384 -34.33 -2.44 4.78
N ASP A 385 -35.38 -1.63 4.81
CA ASP A 385 -36.69 -1.98 5.36
C ASP A 385 -37.81 -1.43 4.48
N VAL A 386 -39.04 -1.87 4.75
CA VAL A 386 -40.22 -1.41 4.01
C VAL A 386 -41.30 -0.88 4.95
N TYR A 387 -41.98 0.15 4.50
CA TYR A 387 -42.97 0.91 5.27
C TYR A 387 -44.24 1.07 4.45
N SER A 388 -45.38 0.68 5.03
CA SER A 388 -46.72 0.89 4.48
C SER A 388 -47.76 0.36 5.47
N ARG A 389 -49.01 0.82 5.36
CA ARG A 389 -50.15 0.20 6.07
C ARG A 389 -50.35 -1.26 5.66
N ASP A 390 -50.02 -1.62 4.42
CA ASP A 390 -50.14 -2.98 3.89
C ASP A 390 -49.13 -3.94 4.55
N VAL A 391 -47.96 -3.44 4.95
CA VAL A 391 -46.97 -4.22 5.73
C VAL A 391 -47.54 -4.57 7.11
N GLU A 392 -48.21 -3.63 7.77
CA GLU A 392 -48.86 -3.87 9.06
C GLU A 392 -50.01 -4.89 8.92
N LEU A 393 -50.80 -4.80 7.85
CA LEU A 393 -51.85 -5.76 7.53
C LEU A 393 -51.26 -7.17 7.32
N ALA A 394 -50.15 -7.31 6.58
CA ALA A 394 -49.48 -8.59 6.37
C ALA A 394 -49.00 -9.23 7.69
N ASN A 395 -48.44 -8.43 8.60
CA ASN A 395 -48.06 -8.87 9.94
C ASN A 395 -49.29 -9.37 10.73
N LYS A 396 -50.42 -8.67 10.64
CA LYS A 396 -51.69 -9.11 11.25
C LYS A 396 -52.26 -10.38 10.61
N MET A 397 -52.08 -10.56 9.31
CA MET A 397 -52.43 -11.80 8.61
C MET A 397 -51.64 -13.00 9.15
N GLU A 398 -50.33 -12.85 9.43
CA GLU A 398 -49.54 -13.92 10.06
C GLU A 398 -50.07 -14.22 11.47
N SER A 399 -50.20 -13.20 12.31
CA SER A 399 -50.55 -13.40 13.73
C SER A 399 -51.92 -14.06 13.94
N SER A 400 -52.86 -13.79 13.02
CA SER A 400 -54.22 -14.38 13.00
C SER A 400 -54.30 -15.69 12.21
N GLY A 401 -53.19 -16.13 11.62
CA GLY A 401 -53.05 -17.36 10.86
C GLY A 401 -53.06 -18.62 11.73
N MET A 402 -53.25 -19.77 11.07
CA MET A 402 -53.19 -21.10 11.68
C MET A 402 -51.88 -21.79 11.32
N ALA A 403 -51.32 -22.53 12.27
CA ALA A 403 -50.09 -23.30 12.06
C ALA A 403 -50.27 -24.31 10.91
N GLY A 404 -49.27 -24.42 10.04
CA GLY A 404 -49.26 -25.32 8.89
C GLY A 404 -50.12 -24.87 7.71
N ARG A 405 -50.74 -23.68 7.76
CA ARG A 405 -51.59 -23.14 6.69
C ARG A 405 -51.07 -21.77 6.21
N VAL A 406 -51.24 -21.50 4.91
CA VAL A 406 -50.93 -20.19 4.31
C VAL A 406 -52.19 -19.34 4.31
N HIS A 407 -52.14 -18.20 4.99
CA HIS A 407 -53.24 -17.25 5.17
C HIS A 407 -53.08 -16.08 4.21
N VAL A 408 -54.06 -15.86 3.34
CA VAL A 408 -54.02 -14.81 2.30
C VAL A 408 -55.20 -13.84 2.44
N SER A 409 -54.99 -12.59 2.06
CA SER A 409 -56.03 -11.56 2.01
C SER A 409 -56.88 -11.65 0.73
N GLU A 410 -58.07 -11.03 0.73
CA GLU A 410 -58.91 -10.87 -0.46
C GLU A 410 -58.20 -10.15 -1.61
N VAL A 411 -57.37 -9.16 -1.29
CA VAL A 411 -56.55 -8.46 -2.30
C VAL A 411 -55.58 -9.44 -2.94
N THR A 412 -54.81 -10.20 -2.15
CA THR A 412 -53.90 -11.22 -2.66
C THR A 412 -54.62 -12.22 -3.56
N LEU A 413 -55.82 -12.68 -3.18
CA LEU A 413 -56.61 -13.63 -3.96
C LEU A 413 -56.89 -13.14 -5.39
N SER A 414 -57.12 -11.84 -5.58
CA SER A 414 -57.34 -11.27 -6.91
C SER A 414 -56.13 -11.37 -7.85
N PHE A 415 -54.93 -11.54 -7.30
CA PHE A 415 -53.67 -11.72 -8.05
C PHE A 415 -53.25 -13.19 -8.19
N LEU A 416 -54.05 -14.15 -7.67
CA LEU A 416 -53.73 -15.59 -7.72
C LEU A 416 -54.24 -16.32 -8.98
N ASN A 417 -54.95 -15.63 -9.88
CA ASN A 417 -55.38 -16.14 -11.20
C ASN A 417 -56.04 -17.55 -11.17
N ASP A 418 -56.80 -17.85 -10.11
CA ASP A 418 -57.46 -19.15 -9.88
C ASP A 418 -56.52 -20.37 -9.90
N GLU A 419 -55.24 -20.19 -9.58
CA GLU A 419 -54.24 -21.28 -9.55
C GLU A 419 -54.26 -22.09 -8.25
N PHE A 420 -55.01 -21.62 -7.25
CA PHE A 420 -55.10 -22.22 -5.92
C PHE A 420 -56.55 -22.37 -5.49
N GLU A 421 -56.85 -23.49 -4.85
CA GLU A 421 -58.12 -23.71 -4.16
C GLU A 421 -58.04 -23.08 -2.76
N VAL A 422 -59.02 -22.24 -2.42
CA VAL A 422 -59.04 -21.47 -1.17
C VAL A 422 -60.31 -21.70 -0.36
N GLU A 423 -60.19 -21.59 0.96
CA GLU A 423 -61.32 -21.65 1.90
C GLU A 423 -61.41 -20.36 2.74
N PRO A 424 -62.59 -19.93 3.22
CA PRO A 424 -62.72 -18.76 4.08
C PRO A 424 -62.00 -18.95 5.43
N ALA A 425 -61.13 -18.01 5.81
CA ALA A 425 -60.30 -18.09 7.02
C ALA A 425 -60.91 -17.39 8.26
N TYR A 426 -61.87 -16.48 8.04
CA TYR A 426 -62.53 -15.65 9.05
C TYR A 426 -61.56 -14.94 10.03
N GLY A 427 -60.42 -14.45 9.51
CA GLY A 427 -59.38 -13.77 10.29
C GLY A 427 -59.88 -12.51 11.02
N GLU A 428 -60.88 -11.83 10.48
CA GLU A 428 -61.54 -10.66 11.07
C GLU A 428 -62.26 -10.95 12.41
N ARG A 429 -62.51 -12.23 12.73
CA ARG A 429 -63.03 -12.64 14.04
C ARG A 429 -61.94 -12.78 15.09
N ARG A 430 -60.69 -13.00 14.67
CA ARG A 430 -59.54 -13.24 15.56
C ARG A 430 -58.73 -11.98 15.82
N GLU A 431 -58.66 -11.06 14.86
CA GLU A 431 -57.86 -9.83 14.97
C GLU A 431 -58.69 -8.57 14.65
N GLU A 432 -58.63 -7.58 15.54
CA GLU A 432 -59.44 -6.35 15.44
C GLU A 432 -59.04 -5.45 14.27
N MET A 433 -57.74 -5.34 13.97
CA MET A 433 -57.26 -4.51 12.85
C MET A 433 -57.80 -4.99 11.50
N LEU A 434 -57.86 -6.31 11.28
CA LEU A 434 -58.44 -6.88 10.05
C LEU A 434 -59.94 -6.55 9.93
N ARG A 435 -60.65 -6.55 11.07
CA ARG A 435 -62.06 -6.18 11.14
C ARG A 435 -62.28 -4.70 10.84
N GLN A 436 -61.46 -3.81 11.40
CA GLN A 436 -61.53 -2.37 11.16
C GLN A 436 -61.19 -2.02 9.71
N ALA A 437 -60.22 -2.73 9.12
CA ALA A 437 -59.86 -2.58 7.70
C ALA A 437 -60.88 -3.21 6.73
N GLY A 438 -61.85 -3.99 7.22
CA GLY A 438 -62.88 -4.63 6.40
C GLY A 438 -62.33 -5.71 5.45
N VAL A 439 -61.17 -6.29 5.74
CA VAL A 439 -60.48 -7.23 4.85
C VAL A 439 -61.01 -8.65 5.06
N LYS A 440 -61.57 -9.26 4.02
CA LYS A 440 -61.89 -10.71 4.03
C LYS A 440 -60.62 -11.52 3.81
N THR A 441 -60.59 -12.72 4.37
CA THR A 441 -59.37 -13.54 4.39
C THR A 441 -59.65 -15.01 4.08
N TYR A 442 -58.64 -15.70 3.52
CA TYR A 442 -58.75 -17.05 3.00
C TYR A 442 -57.52 -17.90 3.37
N PHE A 443 -57.69 -19.23 3.48
CA PHE A 443 -56.58 -20.18 3.57
C PHE A 443 -56.40 -20.90 2.24
N ILE A 444 -55.15 -21.13 1.85
CA ILE A 444 -54.83 -22.01 0.73
C ILE A 444 -55.06 -23.47 1.15
N VAL A 445 -55.78 -24.22 0.32
CA VAL A 445 -56.12 -25.64 0.53
C VAL A 445 -55.29 -26.52 -0.40
N ARG A 446 -55.35 -26.25 -1.71
CA ARG A 446 -54.69 -27.08 -2.73
C ARG A 446 -54.10 -26.23 -3.86
N VAL A 447 -53.00 -26.70 -4.42
CA VAL A 447 -52.37 -26.12 -5.61
C VAL A 447 -53.01 -26.76 -6.84
N LEU A 448 -53.63 -25.97 -7.73
CA LEU A 448 -54.27 -26.45 -8.96
C LEU A 448 -53.27 -26.49 -10.12
N LYS A 449 -52.36 -25.52 -10.19
CA LYS A 449 -51.23 -25.51 -11.14
C LYS A 449 -49.91 -25.57 -10.39
N PRO A 450 -49.09 -26.63 -10.59
CA PRO A 450 -47.77 -26.69 -9.98
C PRO A 450 -46.84 -25.63 -10.58
N TYR A 451 -45.88 -25.17 -9.78
CA TYR A 451 -44.86 -24.22 -10.22
C TYR A 451 -44.06 -24.81 -11.39
N GLN A 452 -44.17 -24.22 -12.57
CA GLN A 452 -43.34 -24.55 -13.74
C GLN A 452 -42.06 -23.72 -13.63
N GLY A 453 -40.99 -24.31 -13.09
CA GLY A 453 -39.71 -23.63 -12.92
C GLY A 453 -39.12 -23.21 -14.27
N GLY A 454 -38.53 -22.00 -14.32
CA GLY A 454 -37.69 -21.59 -15.45
C GLY A 454 -36.45 -22.47 -15.56
N GLU A 455 -36.23 -23.02 -16.77
CA GLU A 455 -35.06 -23.80 -17.24
C GLU A 455 -34.05 -24.28 -16.19
N GLU A 456 -34.23 -25.50 -15.71
CA GLU A 456 -33.16 -26.29 -15.12
C GLU A 456 -32.15 -26.69 -16.20
N LYS A 457 -30.94 -26.13 -16.14
CA LYS A 457 -29.76 -26.80 -16.70
C LYS A 457 -29.37 -27.93 -15.76
N CYS A 458 -29.95 -29.10 -15.93
CA CYS A 458 -29.34 -30.34 -15.45
C CYS A 458 -29.22 -31.33 -16.61
N ALA A 459 -28.00 -31.80 -16.82
CA ALA A 459 -27.65 -32.70 -17.87
C ALA A 459 -27.91 -34.15 -17.44
N GLN A 460 -28.35 -34.93 -18.43
CA GLN A 460 -28.31 -36.39 -18.59
C GLN A 460 -29.55 -37.21 -18.19
N GLU A 461 -29.93 -37.98 -19.20
CA GLU A 461 -31.10 -38.82 -19.41
C GLU A 461 -31.12 -40.08 -18.52
N GLY A 462 -32.33 -40.57 -18.25
CA GLY A 462 -32.55 -41.91 -17.68
C GLY A 462 -34.02 -42.25 -17.44
N GLU A 463 -34.70 -42.67 -18.50
CA GLU A 463 -35.88 -43.54 -18.64
C GLU A 463 -37.04 -43.61 -17.60
N ALA A 464 -38.24 -43.67 -18.17
CA ALA A 464 -39.55 -43.70 -17.54
C ALA A 464 -39.89 -44.97 -16.72
N GLY A 465 -40.70 -44.78 -15.68
CA GLY A 465 -41.49 -45.82 -15.01
C GLY A 465 -42.62 -45.20 -14.17
N GLU A 466 -43.86 -45.56 -14.50
CA GLU A 466 -45.09 -45.07 -13.85
C GLU A 466 -45.27 -45.58 -12.41
N GLY A 467 -45.79 -44.71 -11.53
CA GLY A 467 -46.69 -45.07 -10.42
C GLY A 467 -46.18 -44.80 -8.99
N GLY A 468 -46.88 -43.90 -8.26
CA GLY A 468 -46.94 -43.95 -6.80
C GLY A 468 -46.72 -42.62 -6.06
N ASP A 469 -47.78 -42.15 -5.40
CA ASP A 469 -47.84 -40.97 -4.53
C ASP A 469 -46.78 -40.91 -3.40
N ALA A 470 -46.48 -39.66 -3.01
CA ALA A 470 -46.02 -39.20 -1.68
C ALA A 470 -44.52 -39.24 -1.29
N ALA A 471 -43.57 -39.35 -2.24
CA ALA A 471 -42.13 -39.27 -1.91
C ALA A 471 -41.32 -38.16 -2.63
N ASP A 472 -41.79 -37.60 -3.74
CA ASP A 472 -40.98 -36.77 -4.66
C ASP A 472 -40.90 -35.27 -4.31
N THR A 473 -40.63 -34.93 -3.05
CA THR A 473 -40.16 -33.55 -2.76
C THR A 473 -39.14 -33.47 -1.63
N LEU A 474 -38.73 -34.63 -1.09
CA LEU A 474 -37.64 -34.72 -0.11
C LEU A 474 -36.30 -35.08 -0.77
N SER A 475 -36.31 -35.58 -2.01
CA SER A 475 -35.13 -35.89 -2.83
C SER A 475 -34.49 -34.64 -3.43
N ASP A 476 -35.28 -33.69 -3.91
CA ASP A 476 -34.81 -32.45 -4.57
C ASP A 476 -34.07 -31.46 -3.64
N LEU A 477 -33.92 -31.80 -2.36
CA LEU A 477 -33.18 -31.02 -1.36
C LEU A 477 -32.05 -31.82 -0.70
N LYS A 478 -31.81 -33.07 -1.12
CA LYS A 478 -30.73 -33.92 -0.62
C LYS A 478 -29.51 -33.96 -1.53
N ASP A 479 -29.68 -33.72 -2.83
CA ASP A 479 -28.60 -33.92 -3.81
C ASP A 479 -27.76 -32.66 -4.11
N ASP A 480 -28.10 -31.51 -3.51
CA ASP A 480 -27.32 -30.25 -3.67
C ASP A 480 -26.38 -29.96 -2.48
N ASP A 481 -26.27 -30.86 -1.51
CA ASP A 481 -25.44 -30.65 -0.30
C ASP A 481 -23.93 -30.63 -0.59
N GLU A 482 -23.48 -31.00 -1.80
CA GLU A 482 -22.05 -30.89 -2.20
C GLU A 482 -21.68 -29.63 -2.98
N ASP A 483 -22.63 -28.86 -3.52
CA ASP A 483 -22.34 -27.66 -4.33
C ASP A 483 -22.51 -26.33 -3.56
N SER A 484 -22.99 -26.37 -2.32
CA SER A 484 -23.03 -25.18 -1.47
C SER A 484 -21.75 -25.01 -0.66
N VAL A 485 -20.74 -24.42 -1.30
CA VAL A 485 -19.74 -23.45 -0.83
C VAL A 485 -18.56 -23.59 -1.78
N LEU A 486 -18.68 -23.00 -2.97
CA LEU A 486 -17.49 -22.59 -3.72
C LEU A 486 -16.77 -21.55 -2.84
N SER A 487 -15.79 -22.01 -2.09
CA SER A 487 -14.78 -21.18 -1.45
C SER A 487 -13.77 -20.78 -2.51
N PRO A 488 -13.77 -19.53 -3.02
CA PRO A 488 -12.52 -18.99 -3.49
C PRO A 488 -11.67 -18.78 -2.24
N GLN A 489 -10.45 -19.34 -2.23
CA GLN A 489 -9.37 -19.08 -1.26
C GLN A 489 -9.20 -20.10 -0.13
N ASP A 490 -8.80 -21.32 -0.51
CA ASP A 490 -7.62 -21.92 0.14
C ASP A 490 -6.45 -21.86 -0.86
N GLU A 491 -6.10 -20.64 -1.29
CA GLU A 491 -4.80 -20.43 -1.93
C GLU A 491 -3.78 -20.52 -0.79
N SER A 492 -3.01 -21.62 -0.74
CA SER A 492 -1.87 -21.72 0.17
C SER A 492 -1.00 -20.47 0.05
N LYS A 493 -0.31 -20.05 1.12
CA LYS A 493 0.62 -18.90 1.07
C LYS A 493 1.61 -18.98 -0.11
N ASP A 494 1.96 -20.19 -0.52
CA ASP A 494 2.80 -20.45 -1.68
C ASP A 494 2.16 -19.98 -3.00
N ASN A 495 0.84 -20.07 -3.14
CA ASN A 495 0.11 -19.59 -4.32
C ASN A 495 -0.02 -18.06 -4.35
N GLU A 496 -0.18 -17.39 -3.20
CA GLU A 496 -0.16 -15.92 -3.13
C GLU A 496 1.20 -15.34 -3.55
N ASP A 497 2.30 -15.89 -3.05
CA ASP A 497 3.64 -15.42 -3.41
C ASP A 497 3.95 -15.68 -4.88
N VAL A 498 3.51 -16.81 -5.46
CA VAL A 498 3.61 -17.08 -6.91
C VAL A 498 2.81 -16.07 -7.73
N LYS A 499 1.58 -15.75 -7.29
CA LYS A 499 0.73 -14.75 -7.95
C LYS A 499 1.37 -13.36 -7.88
N ILE A 500 1.90 -12.96 -6.73
CA ILE A 500 2.64 -11.70 -6.57
C ILE A 500 3.86 -11.66 -7.51
N LEU A 501 4.62 -12.75 -7.61
CA LEU A 501 5.76 -12.83 -8.52
C LEU A 501 5.34 -12.73 -9.99
N SER A 502 4.21 -13.33 -10.37
CA SER A 502 3.67 -13.23 -11.74
C SER A 502 3.20 -11.80 -12.09
N MET A 503 2.48 -11.13 -11.18
CA MET A 503 2.08 -9.74 -11.34
C MET A 503 3.30 -8.81 -11.37
N LEU A 504 4.31 -9.10 -10.54
CA LEU A 504 5.57 -8.37 -10.54
C LEU A 504 6.31 -8.58 -11.86
N GLU A 505 6.33 -9.79 -12.41
CA GLU A 505 6.91 -10.04 -13.74
C GLU A 505 6.17 -9.25 -14.82
N GLU A 506 4.83 -9.25 -14.83
CA GLU A 506 4.03 -8.50 -15.79
C GLU A 506 4.27 -6.98 -15.70
N GLU A 507 4.26 -6.42 -14.49
CA GLU A 507 4.52 -5.00 -14.24
C GLU A 507 5.96 -4.61 -14.65
N LEU A 508 6.93 -5.52 -14.47
CA LEU A 508 8.32 -5.31 -14.90
C LEU A 508 8.50 -5.45 -16.41
N VAL A 509 7.66 -6.23 -17.11
CA VAL A 509 7.70 -6.45 -18.57
C VAL A 509 6.98 -5.34 -19.32
N ASN A 510 5.78 -4.95 -18.88
CA ASN A 510 4.93 -3.93 -19.51
C ASN A 510 5.38 -2.49 -19.15
N ARG A 511 6.58 -2.34 -18.59
CA ARG A 511 7.07 -1.08 -18.03
C ARG A 511 7.59 -0.13 -19.10
N ASP A 512 6.76 0.84 -19.48
CA ASP A 512 7.14 1.95 -20.35
C ASP A 512 7.76 3.09 -19.52
N ASP A 513 9.05 2.96 -19.20
CA ASP A 513 9.84 3.96 -18.44
C ASP A 513 9.87 5.37 -19.11
N ASP A 514 9.47 5.48 -20.38
CA ASP A 514 9.65 6.67 -21.22
C ASP A 514 8.39 7.55 -21.38
N LYS A 515 7.20 7.10 -20.96
CA LYS A 515 5.92 7.81 -21.24
C LYS A 515 5.78 9.18 -20.54
N GLU A 516 6.38 9.33 -19.36
CA GLU A 516 6.22 10.52 -18.48
C GLU A 516 7.33 11.58 -18.65
N LEU A 517 8.37 11.24 -19.42
CA LEU A 517 9.49 12.13 -19.72
C LEU A 517 9.13 13.01 -20.93
N ALA A 518 9.44 14.31 -20.88
CA ALA A 518 9.16 15.24 -21.99
C ALA A 518 10.05 14.93 -23.21
N ASP A 519 9.57 15.29 -24.41
CA ASP A 519 10.38 15.22 -25.63
C ASP A 519 11.61 16.10 -25.46
N ALA A 520 12.77 15.45 -25.37
CA ALA A 520 13.96 16.02 -24.78
C ALA A 520 14.64 17.07 -25.67
N THR A 521 15.21 18.11 -25.04
CA THR A 521 16.37 18.81 -25.63
C THR A 521 17.58 17.86 -25.70
N THR A 522 18.57 18.14 -26.54
CA THR A 522 19.75 17.27 -26.72
C THR A 522 20.59 17.10 -25.45
N LEU A 523 20.56 18.07 -24.52
CA LEU A 523 21.43 18.14 -23.34
C LEU A 523 20.72 17.87 -22.00
N CYS A 524 19.44 18.20 -21.87
CA CYS A 524 18.69 18.10 -20.61
C CYS A 524 17.36 17.36 -20.82
N LEU A 525 16.98 16.56 -19.83
CA LEU A 525 15.67 15.94 -19.73
C LEU A 525 14.84 16.67 -18.66
N THR A 526 13.51 16.67 -18.78
CA THR A 526 12.57 17.21 -17.76
C THR A 526 11.31 16.34 -17.72
N PHE A 527 10.55 16.40 -16.63
CA PHE A 527 9.20 15.81 -16.61
C PHE A 527 8.23 16.62 -17.47
N LYS A 528 7.21 15.96 -18.03
CA LYS A 528 6.10 16.64 -18.75
C LYS A 528 5.29 17.58 -17.83
N ALA A 529 5.18 17.23 -16.56
CA ALA A 529 4.45 18.01 -15.56
C ALA A 529 5.40 18.88 -14.70
N SER A 530 5.11 20.18 -14.59
CA SER A 530 5.93 21.15 -13.84
C SER A 530 5.97 20.86 -12.32
N GLY A 531 4.87 20.36 -11.74
CA GLY A 531 4.80 19.98 -10.34
C GLY A 531 5.73 18.80 -9.98
N ALA A 532 5.86 17.83 -10.88
CA ALA A 532 6.74 16.67 -10.68
C ALA A 532 8.22 17.06 -10.64
N GLU A 533 8.64 18.09 -11.39
CA GLU A 533 10.01 18.61 -11.37
C GLU A 533 10.36 19.27 -10.02
N ALA A 534 9.41 20.01 -9.42
CA ALA A 534 9.60 20.62 -8.10
C ALA A 534 9.75 19.58 -6.98
N VAL A 535 9.00 18.48 -7.06
CA VAL A 535 9.10 17.34 -6.13
C VAL A 535 10.41 16.60 -6.32
N TYR A 536 10.81 16.33 -7.57
CA TYR A 536 12.09 15.72 -7.91
C TYR A 536 13.28 16.53 -7.39
N ALA A 537 13.25 17.86 -7.53
CA ALA A 537 14.31 18.75 -7.05
C ALA A 537 14.47 18.74 -5.51
N ARG A 538 13.42 18.41 -4.76
CA ARG A 538 13.43 18.33 -3.28
C ARG A 538 13.76 16.93 -2.75
N ARG A 539 14.00 15.97 -3.65
CA ARG A 539 14.23 14.57 -3.26
C ARG A 539 15.48 14.43 -2.40
N SER A 540 15.35 13.68 -1.29
CA SER A 540 16.47 13.27 -0.45
C SER A 540 17.01 11.91 -0.89
N ASP A 541 18.30 11.83 -1.19
CA ASP A 541 18.92 10.53 -1.50
C ASP A 541 19.25 9.74 -0.20
N PRO A 542 18.91 8.44 -0.12
CA PRO A 542 19.11 7.64 1.09
C PRO A 542 20.52 7.05 1.25
N CYS A 543 21.42 7.25 0.28
CA CYS A 543 22.76 6.67 0.32
C CYS A 543 23.81 7.75 0.64
N PRO A 544 24.55 7.67 1.77
CA PRO A 544 25.61 8.62 2.09
C PRO A 544 26.91 8.33 1.31
N LEU A 545 27.06 7.11 0.75
CA LEU A 545 28.26 6.71 0.00
C LEU A 545 28.51 7.56 -1.26
N THR A 546 27.47 8.14 -1.86
CA THR A 546 27.59 9.01 -3.05
C THR A 546 28.40 10.28 -2.77
N ALA A 547 28.37 10.79 -1.54
CA ALA A 547 29.12 11.98 -1.14
C ALA A 547 30.59 11.67 -0.77
N VAL A 548 30.89 10.42 -0.40
CA VAL A 548 32.20 9.97 0.13
C VAL A 548 33.05 9.27 -0.95
N ALA A 549 32.46 8.86 -2.08
CA ALA A 549 33.16 8.16 -3.15
C ALA A 549 34.21 9.01 -3.91
N PRO A 550 33.95 10.28 -4.32
CA PRO A 550 34.94 11.09 -5.04
C PRO A 550 36.25 11.38 -4.24
N PRO A 551 36.20 11.62 -2.91
CA PRO A 551 37.40 11.78 -2.05
C PRO A 551 38.24 10.51 -1.85
N LEU A 552 37.63 9.32 -1.84
CA LEU A 552 38.35 8.04 -1.74
C LEU A 552 39.21 7.74 -2.98
N LEU A 553 38.98 8.49 -4.07
CA LEU A 553 39.71 8.41 -5.34
C LEU A 553 40.82 9.45 -5.47
N LEU A 554 40.70 10.56 -4.74
CA LEU A 554 41.70 11.61 -4.69
C LEU A 554 43.04 11.08 -4.16
N MET A 555 43.01 10.16 -3.20
CA MET A 555 44.22 9.65 -2.54
C MET A 555 45.21 8.98 -3.52
N PRO A 556 44.82 7.97 -4.34
CA PRO A 556 45.71 7.39 -5.34
C PRO A 556 46.19 8.41 -6.40
N THR A 557 45.33 9.34 -6.84
CA THR A 557 45.67 10.36 -7.85
C THR A 557 46.64 11.42 -7.31
N VAL A 558 46.49 11.83 -6.04
CA VAL A 558 47.36 12.78 -5.34
C VAL A 558 48.71 12.15 -5.04
N VAL A 559 48.73 10.86 -4.68
CA VAL A 559 49.97 10.09 -4.50
C VAL A 559 50.72 9.93 -5.84
N ALA A 560 50.00 9.71 -6.95
CA ALA A 560 50.59 9.66 -8.29
C ALA A 560 51.17 11.02 -8.72
N LEU A 561 50.49 12.13 -8.42
CA LEU A 561 50.97 13.50 -8.66
C LEU A 561 52.21 13.84 -7.82
N ALA A 562 52.18 13.53 -6.53
CA ALA A 562 53.26 13.83 -5.58
C ALA A 562 54.54 13.03 -5.86
N SER A 563 54.42 11.86 -6.48
CA SER A 563 55.55 10.98 -6.80
C SER A 563 56.29 11.36 -8.09
N PHE A 564 55.70 12.14 -9.01
CA PHE A 564 56.30 12.32 -10.34
C PHE A 564 56.13 13.67 -11.03
N ALA A 565 55.02 14.38 -10.83
CA ALA A 565 54.78 15.59 -11.60
C ALA A 565 55.66 16.77 -11.13
N VAL A 566 56.21 16.68 -9.91
CA VAL A 566 56.82 17.80 -9.20
C VAL A 566 58.10 17.33 -8.49
N PRO A 567 59.20 18.10 -8.50
CA PRO A 567 60.38 17.79 -7.70
C PRO A 567 60.02 17.64 -6.21
N PRO A 568 60.74 16.78 -5.46
CA PRO A 568 60.49 16.56 -4.03
C PRO A 568 60.92 17.76 -3.21
N THR A 569 60.10 18.81 -3.20
CA THR A 569 60.18 19.90 -2.22
C THR A 569 59.21 19.61 -1.09
N TRP A 570 59.68 19.83 0.14
CA TRP A 570 58.88 19.60 1.35
C TRP A 570 57.60 20.46 1.38
N SER A 571 57.65 21.67 0.82
CA SER A 571 56.51 22.59 0.75
C SER A 571 55.34 22.03 -0.06
N LEU A 572 55.59 21.39 -1.20
CA LEU A 572 54.55 20.80 -2.04
C LEU A 572 53.91 19.56 -1.40
N HIS A 573 54.71 18.72 -0.73
CA HIS A 573 54.20 17.58 0.04
C HIS A 573 53.31 18.04 1.21
N ALA A 574 53.66 19.14 1.88
CA ALA A 574 52.84 19.72 2.94
C ALA A 574 51.49 20.24 2.42
N VAL A 575 51.46 20.87 1.23
CA VAL A 575 50.21 21.31 0.59
C VAL A 575 49.32 20.12 0.25
N TYR A 576 49.86 19.05 -0.34
CA TYR A 576 49.07 17.83 -0.63
C TYR A 576 48.51 17.18 0.62
N LEU A 577 49.32 17.08 1.68
CA LEU A 577 48.88 16.54 2.97
C LEU A 577 47.75 17.38 3.57
N ALA A 578 47.84 18.71 3.50
CA ALA A 578 46.78 19.61 3.96
C ALA A 578 45.47 19.41 3.17
N LEU A 579 45.53 19.38 1.83
CA LEU A 579 44.36 19.14 0.96
C LEU A 579 43.66 17.81 1.26
N VAL A 580 44.45 16.76 1.53
CA VAL A 580 43.97 15.43 1.92
C VAL A 580 43.29 15.46 3.29
N LEU A 581 43.88 16.15 4.28
CA LEU A 581 43.34 16.23 5.63
C LEU A 581 42.04 17.06 5.67
N GLU A 582 41.98 18.18 4.94
CA GLU A 582 40.78 19.03 4.85
C GLU A 582 39.60 18.30 4.20
N THR A 583 39.84 17.62 3.07
CA THR A 583 38.82 16.81 2.40
C THR A 583 38.38 15.64 3.30
N GLY A 584 39.32 14.96 3.97
CA GLY A 584 39.01 13.92 4.96
C GLY A 584 38.11 14.41 6.09
N LEU A 585 38.42 15.56 6.69
CA LEU A 585 37.67 16.15 7.80
C LEU A 585 36.22 16.47 7.39
N ILE A 586 36.01 17.13 6.25
CA ILE A 586 34.67 17.50 5.76
C ILE A 586 33.79 16.26 5.54
N ASN A 587 34.36 15.17 5.03
CA ASN A 587 33.61 13.93 4.82
C ASN A 587 33.26 13.22 6.13
N VAL A 588 34.16 13.24 7.13
CA VAL A 588 33.87 12.72 8.48
C VAL A 588 32.76 13.51 9.14
N VAL A 589 32.82 14.85 9.08
CA VAL A 589 31.78 15.74 9.62
C VAL A 589 30.44 15.49 8.92
N TYR A 590 30.43 15.43 7.58
CA TYR A 590 29.24 15.12 6.81
C TYR A 590 28.61 13.77 7.23
N TYR A 591 29.43 12.73 7.37
CA TYR A 591 28.96 11.40 7.78
C TYR A 591 28.43 11.38 9.21
N ALA A 592 29.06 12.09 10.14
CA ALA A 592 28.59 12.24 11.51
C ALA A 592 27.23 12.95 11.56
N CYS A 593 27.07 14.05 10.81
CA CYS A 593 25.78 14.74 10.66
C CYS A 593 24.71 13.82 10.05
N TYR A 594 25.08 13.02 9.04
CA TYR A 594 24.18 12.05 8.40
C TYR A 594 23.68 10.98 9.37
N ARG A 595 24.58 10.37 10.15
CA ARG A 595 24.23 9.40 11.20
C ARG A 595 23.33 10.02 12.26
N TYR A 596 23.62 11.25 12.68
CA TYR A 596 22.80 11.98 13.64
C TYR A 596 21.39 12.28 13.11
N ALA A 597 21.28 12.70 11.85
CA ALA A 597 19.99 12.96 11.21
C ALA A 597 19.15 11.68 11.06
N GLN A 598 19.77 10.56 10.67
CA GLN A 598 19.09 9.26 10.65
C GLN A 598 18.59 8.83 12.04
N TYR A 599 19.40 9.01 13.08
CA TYR A 599 18.99 8.72 14.46
C TYR A 599 17.76 9.53 14.87
N LYS A 600 17.70 10.82 14.50
CA LYS A 600 16.54 11.69 14.73
C LYS A 600 15.39 11.52 13.73
N LYS A 601 15.48 10.56 12.79
CA LYS A 601 14.53 10.38 11.67
C LYS A 601 14.27 11.68 10.87
N LYS A 602 15.23 12.60 10.83
CA LYS A 602 15.15 13.85 10.05
C LYS A 602 15.94 13.72 8.75
N THR A 603 15.45 14.31 7.68
CA THR A 603 16.16 14.36 6.39
C THR A 603 17.19 15.49 6.39
N ILE A 604 18.42 15.19 5.99
CA ILE A 604 19.42 16.22 5.71
C ILE A 604 19.03 16.97 4.44
N SER A 605 19.16 18.30 4.48
CA SER A 605 18.97 19.16 3.33
C SER A 605 19.86 18.72 2.15
N PRO A 606 19.31 18.58 0.92
CA PRO A 606 20.09 18.17 -0.25
C PRO A 606 21.21 19.16 -0.59
N TYR A 607 21.08 20.43 -0.18
CA TYR A 607 22.10 21.46 -0.37
C TYR A 607 23.41 21.15 0.34
N TRP A 608 23.39 20.52 1.53
CA TRP A 608 24.62 20.16 2.24
C TRP A 608 25.45 19.12 1.46
N LYS A 609 24.77 18.18 0.81
CA LYS A 609 25.41 17.18 -0.06
C LYS A 609 26.02 17.82 -1.29
N LEU A 610 25.29 18.76 -1.90
CA LEU A 610 25.76 19.52 -3.04
C LEU A 610 27.02 20.31 -2.70
N THR A 611 27.00 21.05 -1.60
CA THR A 611 28.15 21.84 -1.14
C THR A 611 29.38 20.96 -0.90
N CYS A 612 29.24 19.82 -0.19
CA CYS A 612 30.35 18.89 0.01
C CYS A 612 30.87 18.28 -1.31
N GLY A 613 29.97 17.90 -2.23
CA GLY A 613 30.35 17.32 -3.52
C GLY A 613 31.10 18.31 -4.43
N VAL A 614 30.57 19.53 -4.56
CA VAL A 614 31.21 20.62 -5.33
C VAL A 614 32.55 21.01 -4.69
N PHE A 615 32.61 21.11 -3.36
CA PHE A 615 33.85 21.39 -2.65
C PHE A 615 34.93 20.33 -2.92
N ASN A 616 34.59 19.04 -2.82
CA ASN A 616 35.54 17.95 -3.08
C ASN A 616 36.08 17.99 -4.53
N ILE A 617 35.24 18.31 -5.52
CA ILE A 617 35.66 18.45 -6.92
C ILE A 617 36.52 19.70 -7.11
N ALA A 618 36.14 20.84 -6.52
CA ALA A 618 36.93 22.06 -6.60
C ALA A 618 38.33 21.88 -5.98
N MET A 619 38.41 21.21 -4.83
CA MET A 619 39.68 20.86 -4.18
C MET A 619 40.52 19.91 -5.03
N PHE A 620 39.90 18.95 -5.73
CA PHE A 620 40.61 18.08 -6.66
C PHE A 620 41.21 18.86 -7.84
N VAL A 621 40.44 19.77 -8.44
CA VAL A 621 40.91 20.60 -9.55
C VAL A 621 42.04 21.52 -9.07
N ALA A 622 41.89 22.12 -7.89
CA ALA A 622 42.93 22.95 -7.29
C ALA A 622 44.22 22.16 -7.02
N ALA A 623 44.12 20.93 -6.50
CA ALA A 623 45.27 20.04 -6.27
C ALA A 623 46.01 19.68 -7.57
N ASN A 624 45.30 19.63 -8.70
CA ASN A 624 45.89 19.39 -10.02
C ASN A 624 46.51 20.64 -10.66
N ILE A 625 45.96 21.84 -10.43
CA ILE A 625 46.44 23.10 -11.01
C ILE A 625 47.58 23.73 -10.19
N ALA A 626 47.54 23.64 -8.86
CA ALA A 626 48.52 24.28 -7.97
C ALA A 626 50.00 23.93 -8.31
N PRO A 627 50.36 22.68 -8.61
CA PRO A 627 51.73 22.34 -8.99
C PRO A 627 52.20 23.01 -10.29
N LEU A 628 51.29 23.19 -11.25
CA LEU A 628 51.57 23.83 -12.54
C LEU A 628 51.95 25.30 -12.34
N VAL A 629 51.23 26.00 -11.47
CA VAL A 629 51.47 27.41 -11.14
C VAL A 629 52.76 27.59 -10.34
N ILE A 630 53.02 26.69 -9.38
CA ILE A 630 54.22 26.72 -8.53
C ILE A 630 55.49 26.45 -9.35
N CYS A 631 55.46 25.49 -10.28
CA CYS A 631 56.58 25.23 -11.18
C CYS A 631 56.83 26.36 -12.18
N GLY A 632 55.78 27.05 -12.65
CA GLY A 632 55.89 28.17 -13.61
C GLY A 632 56.41 29.48 -13.04
N SER A 633 56.00 29.83 -11.83
CA SER A 633 56.35 31.10 -11.18
C SER A 633 57.84 31.20 -10.78
N PHE A 634 58.52 30.07 -10.60
CA PHE A 634 59.96 30.03 -10.32
C PHE A 634 60.82 30.44 -11.53
N GLU A 635 60.31 30.30 -12.75
CA GLU A 635 61.05 30.57 -13.99
C GLU A 635 61.05 32.07 -14.35
N THR A 636 60.00 32.81 -13.96
CA THR A 636 59.88 34.27 -14.17
C THR A 636 60.69 35.12 -13.18
N LEU A 637 61.26 34.52 -12.12
CA LEU A 637 61.97 35.20 -11.04
C LEU A 637 63.50 35.17 -11.18
N LEU A 638 64.04 34.48 -12.20
CA LEU A 638 65.47 34.43 -12.50
C LEU A 638 65.81 35.39 -13.64
N GLU A 639 66.56 36.47 -13.36
CA GLU A 639 67.16 37.34 -14.39
C GLU A 639 68.19 36.56 -15.22
N ASP A 640 68.29 36.89 -16.52
CA ASP A 640 69.04 36.11 -17.53
C ASP A 640 70.54 35.91 -17.21
N ASP A 641 71.18 36.81 -16.46
CA ASP A 641 72.61 36.71 -16.10
C ASP A 641 72.90 35.73 -14.95
N LEU A 642 71.89 35.30 -14.18
CA LEU A 642 72.03 34.30 -13.10
C LEU A 642 71.73 32.86 -13.57
N ARG A 643 71.48 32.69 -14.87
CA ARG A 643 71.01 31.44 -15.49
C ARG A 643 72.15 30.46 -15.78
N ASP A 644 73.36 30.96 -16.02
CA ASP A 644 74.54 30.15 -16.36
C ASP A 644 75.38 29.70 -15.16
N ASP A 645 75.28 30.39 -14.02
CA ASP A 645 76.06 30.11 -12.79
C ASP A 645 75.28 29.35 -11.70
N ALA A 646 74.03 28.96 -11.95
CA ALA A 646 73.29 28.13 -11.01
C ALA A 646 73.94 26.74 -10.93
N PRO A 647 74.54 26.33 -9.79
CA PRO A 647 75.11 24.99 -9.67
C PRO A 647 74.00 23.98 -9.92
N SER A 648 74.37 22.85 -10.53
CA SER A 648 73.53 21.70 -10.93
C SER A 648 72.61 21.10 -9.84
N HIS A 649 72.48 21.74 -8.68
CA HIS A 649 71.71 21.32 -7.53
C HIS A 649 70.69 22.33 -6.99
N SER A 650 70.53 23.54 -7.53
CA SER A 650 69.49 24.50 -7.05
C SER A 650 68.46 24.92 -8.11
N GLY A 651 67.29 24.28 -8.07
CA GLY A 651 66.06 25.06 -7.81
C GLY A 651 65.01 25.24 -8.91
N ALA A 652 65.34 25.32 -10.20
CA ALA A 652 64.32 25.46 -11.26
C ALA A 652 64.00 24.10 -11.91
N ARG A 653 63.40 23.18 -11.13
CA ARG A 653 63.06 21.83 -11.61
C ARG A 653 61.67 21.84 -12.29
N ARG A 654 61.66 21.77 -13.63
CA ARG A 654 60.46 21.63 -14.48
C ARG A 654 59.71 20.31 -14.22
N CYS A 655 58.42 20.26 -14.57
CA CYS A 655 57.62 19.03 -14.52
C CYS A 655 58.18 17.95 -15.45
N ILE A 656 58.49 16.77 -14.93
CA ILE A 656 59.14 15.67 -15.67
C ILE A 656 58.19 15.05 -16.71
N HIS A 657 56.89 14.94 -16.38
CA HIS A 657 55.87 14.36 -17.26
C HIS A 657 54.56 15.18 -17.25
N PRO A 658 54.43 16.23 -18.08
CA PRO A 658 53.26 17.11 -18.08
C PRO A 658 51.96 16.45 -18.58
N SER A 659 52.03 15.32 -19.31
CA SER A 659 50.85 14.62 -19.85
C SER A 659 49.90 14.06 -18.77
N TYR A 660 50.41 13.75 -17.57
CA TYR A 660 49.59 13.27 -16.44
C TYR A 660 48.51 14.25 -16.00
N TYR A 661 48.73 15.55 -16.19
CA TYR A 661 47.72 16.59 -15.93
C TYR A 661 46.40 16.30 -16.65
N TYR A 662 46.48 15.93 -17.94
CA TYR A 662 45.32 15.62 -18.76
C TYR A 662 44.70 14.25 -18.43
N HIS A 663 45.51 13.26 -18.07
CA HIS A 663 45.01 11.93 -17.66
C HIS A 663 44.23 11.98 -16.34
N ILE A 664 44.66 12.84 -15.41
CA ILE A 664 43.96 13.05 -14.15
C ILE A 664 42.69 13.88 -14.38
N GLY A 665 42.71 14.83 -15.32
CA GLY A 665 41.51 15.51 -15.82
C GLY A 665 40.44 14.55 -16.33
N ALA A 666 40.82 13.48 -17.06
CA ALA A 666 39.87 12.44 -17.50
C ALA A 666 39.22 11.68 -16.32
N GLY A 667 39.99 11.42 -15.25
CA GLY A 667 39.47 10.90 -13.99
C GLY A 667 38.52 11.88 -13.27
N ALA A 668 38.85 13.18 -13.30
CA ALA A 668 38.00 14.26 -12.75
C ALA A 668 36.61 14.27 -13.39
N LEU A 669 36.56 14.16 -14.72
CA LEU A 669 35.32 14.13 -15.48
C LEU A 669 34.45 12.91 -15.11
N CYS A 670 35.07 11.75 -14.88
CA CYS A 670 34.35 10.57 -14.39
C CYS A 670 33.80 10.79 -12.96
N GLY A 671 34.57 11.48 -12.10
CA GLY A 671 34.15 11.86 -10.75
C GLY A 671 32.99 12.86 -10.72
N ALA A 672 32.90 13.75 -11.71
CA ALA A 672 31.84 14.75 -11.81
C ALA A 672 30.44 14.15 -12.05
N LEU A 673 30.35 12.96 -12.66
CA LEU A 673 29.10 12.23 -12.85
C LEU A 673 28.40 11.84 -11.52
N TRP A 674 29.13 11.89 -10.42
CA TRP A 674 28.67 11.45 -9.10
C TRP A 674 28.09 12.53 -8.20
N VAL A 675 28.04 13.78 -8.67
CA VAL A 675 27.35 14.86 -7.94
C VAL A 675 25.83 14.69 -8.09
N SER A 676 25.29 13.75 -7.31
CA SER A 676 23.89 13.28 -7.32
C SER A 676 22.82 14.38 -7.22
N PRO A 677 22.99 15.50 -6.46
CA PRO A 677 21.91 16.49 -6.32
C PRO A 677 21.79 17.51 -7.46
N LEU A 678 22.69 17.52 -8.45
CA LEU A 678 22.59 18.44 -9.59
C LEU A 678 21.57 17.94 -10.62
N GLY A 679 20.72 18.83 -11.13
CA GLY A 679 19.93 18.55 -12.33
C GLY A 679 20.83 18.28 -13.54
N GLY A 680 20.35 17.58 -14.56
CA GLY A 680 21.20 17.15 -15.69
C GLY A 680 21.91 18.29 -16.41
N GLY A 681 21.25 19.44 -16.54
CA GLY A 681 21.87 20.65 -17.12
C GLY A 681 23.03 21.18 -16.28
N ALA A 682 22.92 21.14 -14.95
CA ALA A 682 23.99 21.57 -14.07
C ALA A 682 25.15 20.55 -14.01
N ARG A 683 24.85 19.24 -14.10
CA ARG A 683 25.89 18.20 -14.27
C ARG A 683 26.61 18.34 -15.62
N ALA A 684 25.88 18.63 -16.69
CA ALA A 684 26.45 18.88 -18.02
C ALA A 684 27.33 20.13 -18.03
N ALA A 685 26.86 21.24 -17.42
CA ALA A 685 27.65 22.45 -17.26
C ALA A 685 28.93 22.21 -16.44
N LEU A 686 28.86 21.38 -15.39
CA LEU A 686 30.02 20.97 -14.60
C LEU A 686 31.04 20.15 -15.41
N LEU A 687 30.58 19.22 -16.25
CA LEU A 687 31.47 18.45 -17.14
C LEU A 687 32.18 19.35 -18.15
N VAL A 688 31.46 20.31 -18.75
CA VAL A 688 32.04 21.26 -19.71
C VAL A 688 32.99 22.22 -19.01
N SER A 689 32.64 22.75 -17.83
CA SER A 689 33.52 23.66 -17.08
C SER A 689 34.79 22.98 -16.60
N LEU A 690 34.72 21.71 -16.18
CA LEU A 690 35.91 20.92 -15.81
C LEU A 690 36.81 20.64 -17.01
N ALA A 691 36.24 20.31 -18.18
CA ALA A 691 37.02 20.12 -19.40
C ALA A 691 37.70 21.43 -19.82
N ALA A 692 36.98 22.56 -19.74
CA ALA A 692 37.54 23.89 -20.02
C ALA A 692 38.63 24.29 -19.01
N ALA A 693 38.45 24.02 -17.72
CA ALA A 693 39.42 24.33 -16.67
C ALA A 693 40.75 23.59 -16.86
N HIS A 694 40.72 22.38 -17.43
CA HIS A 694 41.93 21.62 -17.76
C HIS A 694 42.51 21.95 -19.15
N ALA A 695 41.76 22.64 -20.02
CA ALA A 695 42.25 23.09 -21.32
C ALA A 695 42.83 24.52 -21.29
N LEU A 696 42.29 25.39 -20.43
CA LEU A 696 42.62 26.82 -20.39
C LEU A 696 44.09 27.14 -20.04
N PRO A 697 44.74 26.47 -19.06
CA PRO A 697 46.15 26.75 -18.74
C PRO A 697 47.10 26.50 -19.92
N ALA A 698 46.80 25.48 -20.73
CA ALA A 698 47.56 25.14 -21.93
C ALA A 698 47.40 26.18 -23.05
N ALA A 699 46.22 26.79 -23.17
CA ALA A 699 45.95 27.82 -24.16
C ALA A 699 46.57 29.18 -23.79
N LEU A 700 46.60 29.53 -22.49
CA LEU A 700 47.11 30.81 -22.01
C LEU A 700 48.64 30.83 -21.87
N HIS A 701 49.23 29.71 -21.40
CA HIS A 701 50.67 29.61 -21.15
C HIS A 701 51.19 28.25 -21.63
N PRO A 702 51.31 28.04 -22.96
CA PRO A 702 51.76 26.76 -23.52
C PRO A 702 53.13 26.34 -22.97
N ALA A 703 54.02 27.30 -22.73
CA ALA A 703 55.36 27.08 -22.17
C ALA A 703 55.39 26.34 -20.82
N LEU A 704 54.31 26.40 -20.01
CA LEU A 704 54.21 25.69 -18.72
C LEU A 704 53.99 24.18 -18.87
N LEU A 705 53.46 23.75 -20.02
CA LEU A 705 53.03 22.38 -20.28
C LEU A 705 53.81 21.72 -21.43
N THR A 706 54.64 22.47 -22.14
CA THR A 706 55.62 21.92 -23.09
C THR A 706 56.78 21.29 -22.33
N SER A 707 57.06 20.01 -22.61
CA SER A 707 58.39 19.46 -22.32
C SER A 707 59.42 20.32 -23.06
N ARG A 708 60.58 20.63 -22.48
CA ARG A 708 61.84 20.80 -23.23
C ARG A 708 62.59 19.50 -22.97
N PRO A 709 63.12 18.77 -23.97
CA PRO A 709 63.99 17.64 -23.68
C PRO A 709 65.11 18.19 -22.81
N THR A 710 65.23 17.64 -21.60
CA THR A 710 66.46 17.78 -20.84
C THR A 710 67.61 17.41 -21.77
N LEU A 711 68.73 18.13 -21.64
CA LEU A 711 69.91 18.08 -22.49
C LEU A 711 70.53 16.68 -22.73
N ASP A 712 69.98 15.61 -22.14
CA ASP A 712 70.30 14.22 -22.41
C ASP A 712 68.99 13.41 -22.50
N ARG A 713 68.85 12.63 -23.59
CA ARG A 713 67.95 11.45 -23.81
C ARG A 713 67.38 11.35 -25.24
N ASP A 714 68.14 11.76 -26.25
CA ASP A 714 67.94 11.23 -27.60
C ASP A 714 69.01 10.14 -27.85
N PRO A 715 68.65 8.84 -27.91
CA PRO A 715 69.61 7.78 -28.20
C PRO A 715 70.18 7.86 -29.63
N PHE A 716 69.70 8.78 -30.47
CA PHE A 716 70.21 9.05 -31.81
C PHE A 716 71.11 10.29 -31.94
N ARG A 717 71.45 10.98 -30.84
CA ARG A 717 72.57 11.94 -30.87
C ARG A 717 73.90 11.19 -30.93
N LEU A 718 74.34 10.86 -32.13
CA LEU A 718 75.77 10.76 -32.43
C LEU A 718 76.44 12.10 -32.06
N PRO A 719 77.70 12.10 -31.57
CA PRO A 719 78.41 13.33 -31.21
C PRO A 719 78.75 14.07 -32.50
N TYR A 720 77.81 14.86 -33.01
CA TYR A 720 78.03 15.76 -34.12
C TYR A 720 78.29 17.15 -33.56
N ASN A 721 79.48 17.67 -33.89
CA ASN A 721 80.01 18.94 -33.42
C ASN A 721 78.98 20.06 -33.40
N ALA A 722 79.05 20.85 -32.32
CA ALA A 722 78.42 22.15 -32.19
C ALA A 722 78.68 22.99 -33.45
N THR A 723 77.64 23.26 -34.25
CA THR A 723 77.57 24.37 -35.23
C THR A 723 76.23 24.47 -36.00
N SER A 724 75.20 23.67 -35.67
CA SER A 724 73.93 23.76 -36.40
C SER A 724 72.81 24.35 -35.57
N ASP A 725 72.56 25.63 -35.83
CA ASP A 725 71.45 26.48 -35.39
C ASP A 725 70.13 26.02 -36.07
N TYR A 726 69.70 24.77 -35.82
CA TYR A 726 68.44 24.23 -36.36
C TYR A 726 67.28 24.32 -35.35
N ASP A 727 66.36 25.23 -35.71
CA ASP A 727 64.90 25.27 -35.53
C ASP A 727 64.28 25.02 -34.14
N GLU A 728 64.45 25.98 -33.22
CA GLU A 728 63.49 26.20 -32.12
C GLU A 728 62.04 26.30 -32.64
N ALA A 729 61.81 26.80 -33.86
CA ALA A 729 60.49 26.94 -34.46
C ALA A 729 59.81 25.59 -34.76
N LEU A 730 60.53 24.59 -35.27
CA LEU A 730 59.98 23.25 -35.51
C LEU A 730 59.64 22.54 -34.20
N TYR A 731 60.45 22.79 -33.17
CA TYR A 731 60.27 22.27 -31.84
C TYR A 731 58.98 22.79 -31.17
N ASP A 732 58.77 24.10 -31.21
CA ASP A 732 57.55 24.74 -30.67
C ASP A 732 56.29 24.25 -31.38
N VAL A 733 56.36 24.02 -32.70
CA VAL A 733 55.26 23.46 -33.48
C VAL A 733 54.92 22.03 -33.03
N LEU A 734 55.92 21.16 -32.82
CA LEU A 734 55.69 19.78 -32.36
C LEU A 734 55.12 19.74 -30.93
N ALA A 735 55.60 20.61 -30.04
CA ALA A 735 55.11 20.71 -28.66
C ALA A 735 53.67 21.25 -28.59
N GLN A 736 53.31 22.21 -29.45
CA GLN A 736 51.93 22.69 -29.62
C GLN A 736 51.00 21.61 -30.20
N ILE A 737 51.51 20.78 -31.13
CA ILE A 737 50.76 19.64 -31.63
C ILE A 737 50.45 18.69 -30.47
N HIS A 738 51.44 18.21 -29.71
CA HIS A 738 51.26 17.27 -28.58
C HIS A 738 50.27 17.77 -27.51
N THR A 739 50.37 19.03 -27.10
CA THR A 739 49.42 19.64 -26.14
C THR A 739 48.01 19.72 -26.72
N GLY A 740 47.86 20.07 -28.01
CA GLY A 740 46.59 20.01 -28.73
C GLY A 740 45.95 18.61 -28.75
N ARG A 741 46.74 17.54 -28.83
CA ARG A 741 46.27 16.14 -28.78
C ARG A 741 45.59 15.82 -27.46
N HIS A 742 46.18 16.22 -26.34
CA HIS A 742 45.64 15.95 -25.00
C HIS A 742 44.37 16.77 -24.70
N ILE A 743 44.28 18.00 -25.21
CA ILE A 743 43.06 18.81 -25.11
C ILE A 743 41.92 18.17 -25.92
N ALA A 744 42.19 17.72 -27.15
CA ALA A 744 41.21 17.01 -27.97
C ALA A 744 40.71 15.72 -27.30
N MET A 745 41.61 14.97 -26.64
CA MET A 745 41.25 13.79 -25.85
C MET A 745 40.24 14.14 -24.75
N LEU A 746 40.49 15.18 -23.94
CA LEU A 746 39.60 15.59 -22.86
C LEU A 746 38.22 16.04 -23.36
N LEU A 747 38.17 16.81 -24.46
CA LEU A 747 36.92 17.28 -25.05
C LEU A 747 36.06 16.10 -25.56
N ILE A 748 36.67 15.12 -26.23
CA ILE A 748 35.96 13.95 -26.75
C ILE A 748 35.51 13.02 -25.60
N ILE A 749 36.33 12.87 -24.56
CA ILE A 749 35.92 12.16 -23.32
C ILE A 749 34.73 12.87 -22.65
N ALA A 750 34.73 14.20 -22.58
CA ALA A 750 33.61 14.95 -22.03
C ALA A 750 32.32 14.71 -22.82
N ILE A 751 32.37 14.63 -24.15
CA ILE A 751 31.23 14.27 -25.01
C ILE A 751 30.72 12.85 -24.69
N ALA A 752 31.61 11.87 -24.53
CA ALA A 752 31.23 10.50 -24.16
C ALA A 752 30.51 10.44 -22.80
N LEU A 753 31.00 11.21 -21.83
CA LEU A 753 30.41 11.29 -20.49
C LEU A 753 29.08 12.06 -20.49
N LEU A 754 28.88 13.05 -21.39
CA LEU A 754 27.58 13.71 -21.57
C LEU A 754 26.51 12.74 -22.11
N VAL A 755 26.87 11.88 -23.07
CA VAL A 755 25.97 10.83 -23.58
C VAL A 755 25.58 9.85 -22.46
N TYR A 756 26.52 9.52 -21.58
CA TYR A 756 26.24 8.69 -20.40
C TYR A 756 25.45 9.43 -19.31
N ASN A 757 25.70 10.72 -19.08
CA ASN A 757 24.96 11.52 -18.09
C ASN A 757 23.46 11.56 -18.43
N ARG A 758 23.13 11.76 -19.72
CA ARG A 758 21.74 11.72 -20.21
C ARG A 758 21.04 10.39 -19.90
N TYR A 759 21.77 9.28 -19.99
CA TYR A 759 21.23 7.97 -19.59
C TYR A 759 20.93 7.88 -18.11
N SER A 760 21.93 8.21 -17.28
CA SER A 760 21.82 8.10 -15.83
C SER A 760 20.65 8.95 -15.33
N GLU A 761 20.51 10.15 -15.89
CA GLU A 761 19.42 11.06 -15.58
C GLU A 761 18.03 10.50 -15.96
N ALA A 762 17.88 9.92 -17.15
CA ALA A 762 16.63 9.27 -17.55
C ALA A 762 16.24 8.12 -16.61
N LEU A 763 17.24 7.31 -16.22
CA LEU A 763 17.05 6.20 -15.29
C LEU A 763 16.65 6.69 -13.88
N GLU A 764 17.26 7.78 -13.40
CA GLU A 764 16.96 8.39 -12.11
C GLU A 764 15.56 8.99 -12.04
N ARG A 765 15.14 9.71 -13.08
CA ARG A 765 13.80 10.32 -13.18
C ARG A 765 12.70 9.28 -13.31
N ALA A 766 12.85 8.30 -14.18
CA ALA A 766 11.87 7.23 -14.33
C ALA A 766 11.66 6.48 -13.01
N ARG A 767 12.70 6.33 -12.18
CA ARG A 767 12.59 5.70 -10.85
C ARG A 767 11.78 6.56 -9.88
N HIS A 768 11.98 7.87 -9.90
CA HIS A 768 11.26 8.78 -9.01
C HIS A 768 9.77 8.79 -9.31
N SER A 769 9.38 8.93 -10.58
CA SER A 769 7.96 9.00 -10.95
C SER A 769 7.22 7.69 -10.63
N ARG A 770 7.88 6.54 -10.78
CA ARG A 770 7.37 5.24 -10.30
C ARG A 770 7.10 5.26 -8.79
N GLY A 771 8.04 5.75 -8.00
CA GLY A 771 7.87 5.87 -6.55
C GLY A 771 6.65 6.71 -6.18
N GLU A 772 6.44 7.84 -6.85
CA GLU A 772 5.27 8.71 -6.65
C GLU A 772 3.96 8.01 -7.06
N ARG A 773 3.92 7.33 -8.21
CA ARG A 773 2.74 6.59 -8.66
C ARG A 773 2.33 5.48 -7.68
N MET A 774 3.30 4.73 -7.16
CA MET A 774 3.00 3.70 -6.15
C MET A 774 2.49 4.30 -4.84
N ARG A 775 3.03 5.45 -4.41
CA ARG A 775 2.52 6.18 -3.23
C ARG A 775 1.10 6.67 -3.43
N ALA A 776 0.81 7.29 -4.57
CA ALA A 776 -0.54 7.77 -4.89
C ALA A 776 -1.56 6.62 -4.93
N GLN A 777 -1.18 5.48 -5.51
CA GLN A 777 -2.02 4.27 -5.48
C GLN A 777 -2.23 3.74 -4.05
N ALA A 778 -1.18 3.73 -3.23
CA ALA A 778 -1.27 3.31 -1.83
C ALA A 778 -2.17 4.22 -1.01
N GLU A 779 -2.10 5.55 -1.22
CA GLU A 779 -2.97 6.53 -0.56
C GLU A 779 -4.44 6.31 -0.94
N GLN A 780 -4.75 6.20 -2.24
CA GLN A 780 -6.10 5.93 -2.73
C GLN A 780 -6.66 4.60 -2.17
N ALA A 781 -5.81 3.57 -2.10
CA ALA A 781 -6.17 2.27 -1.56
C ALA A 781 -6.42 2.35 -0.04
N SER A 782 -5.63 3.15 0.70
CA SER A 782 -5.85 3.39 2.13
C SER A 782 -7.15 4.16 2.41
N ASP A 783 -7.50 5.14 1.57
CA ASP A 783 -8.75 5.89 1.67
C ASP A 783 -9.96 4.99 1.42
N LEU A 784 -9.88 4.13 0.40
CA LEU A 784 -10.93 3.15 0.10
C LEU A 784 -11.15 2.20 1.30
N ARG A 785 -10.06 1.68 1.88
CA ARG A 785 -10.11 0.82 3.07
C ARG A 785 -10.76 1.53 4.26
N ARG A 786 -10.41 2.80 4.50
CA ARG A 786 -10.98 3.61 5.60
C ARG A 786 -12.49 3.81 5.42
N ARG A 787 -12.94 4.15 4.21
CA ARG A 787 -14.37 4.33 3.90
C ARG A 787 -15.14 3.01 4.05
N ASN A 788 -14.61 1.93 3.53
CA ASN A 788 -15.24 0.62 3.64
C ASN A 788 -15.28 0.10 5.09
N GLN A 789 -14.25 0.36 5.90
CA GLN A 789 -14.26 -0.01 7.32
C GLN A 789 -15.34 0.77 8.10
N ALA A 790 -15.54 2.05 7.79
CA ALA A 790 -16.62 2.84 8.38
C ALA A 790 -18.01 2.26 8.04
N LEU A 791 -18.21 1.78 6.80
CA LEU A 791 -19.44 1.10 6.39
C LEU A 791 -19.72 -0.16 7.21
N VAL A 792 -18.72 -1.01 7.44
CA VAL A 792 -18.90 -2.25 8.23
C VAL A 792 -19.27 -1.95 9.67
N HIS A 793 -18.62 -0.96 10.30
CA HIS A 793 -18.96 -0.52 11.66
C HIS A 793 -20.36 0.12 11.76
N ASN A 794 -20.88 0.64 10.66
CA ASN A 794 -22.24 1.14 10.58
C ASN A 794 -23.29 0.04 10.44
N VAL A 795 -22.91 -1.19 10.10
CA VAL A 795 -23.84 -2.32 9.89
C VAL A 795 -23.86 -3.31 11.06
N LEU A 796 -22.72 -3.55 11.71
CA LEU A 796 -22.59 -4.49 12.82
C LEU A 796 -22.10 -3.79 14.09
N PRO A 797 -22.51 -4.23 15.30
CA PRO A 797 -21.96 -3.71 16.53
C PRO A 797 -20.42 -3.83 16.57
N PRO A 798 -19.68 -2.87 17.18
CA PRO A 798 -18.21 -2.83 17.09
C PRO A 798 -17.50 -4.11 17.55
N HIS A 799 -18.03 -4.79 18.56
CA HIS A 799 -17.45 -6.02 19.09
C HIS A 799 -17.69 -7.23 18.16
N VAL A 800 -18.83 -7.26 17.47
CA VAL A 800 -19.17 -8.26 16.44
C VAL A 800 -18.38 -8.00 15.15
N ALA A 801 -18.29 -6.74 14.72
CA ALA A 801 -17.50 -6.36 13.54
C ALA A 801 -16.02 -6.77 13.68
N ARG A 802 -15.45 -6.63 14.89
CA ARG A 802 -14.08 -7.11 15.18
C ARG A 802 -13.92 -8.62 15.02
N HIS A 803 -14.95 -9.40 15.33
CA HIS A 803 -14.95 -10.85 15.13
C HIS A 803 -14.86 -11.21 13.63
N PHE A 804 -15.62 -10.53 12.78
CA PHE A 804 -15.62 -10.78 11.32
C PHE A 804 -14.46 -10.13 10.57
N MET A 805 -13.87 -9.04 11.08
CA MET A 805 -12.72 -8.35 10.44
C MET A 805 -11.35 -8.89 10.89
N GLY A 806 -11.31 -9.88 11.78
CA GLY A 806 -10.06 -10.53 12.20
C GLY A 806 -9.44 -11.36 11.08
N ALA A 807 -8.12 -11.22 10.86
CA ALA A 807 -7.37 -11.76 9.72
C ALA A 807 -7.30 -13.31 9.58
N ARG A 808 -8.12 -14.07 10.31
CA ARG A 808 -8.00 -15.54 10.44
C ARG A 808 -9.30 -16.32 10.60
N HIS A 809 -10.47 -15.71 10.45
CA HIS A 809 -11.72 -16.42 10.71
C HIS A 809 -12.41 -16.83 9.41
N HIS A 810 -12.71 -18.14 9.30
CA HIS A 810 -13.45 -18.68 8.18
C HIS A 810 -14.87 -18.11 8.19
N HIS A 811 -15.45 -17.90 7.00
CA HIS A 811 -16.86 -17.53 6.82
C HIS A 811 -17.87 -18.51 7.49
N ALA A 812 -17.39 -19.65 8.01
CA ALA A 812 -18.14 -20.66 8.73
C ALA A 812 -18.25 -20.41 10.25
N ASP A 813 -17.42 -19.52 10.83
CA ASP A 813 -17.44 -19.25 12.28
C ASP A 813 -18.68 -18.40 12.64
N LEU A 814 -19.77 -19.08 12.97
CA LEU A 814 -21.01 -18.47 13.45
C LEU A 814 -20.73 -17.71 14.76
N TYR A 815 -21.02 -16.41 14.77
CA TYR A 815 -20.99 -15.64 16.01
C TYR A 815 -22.22 -15.99 16.85
N SER A 816 -22.00 -16.55 18.04
CA SER A 816 -23.05 -16.78 19.03
C SER A 816 -22.50 -16.55 20.43
N GLN A 817 -23.25 -15.85 21.27
CA GLN A 817 -22.87 -15.57 22.65
C GLN A 817 -24.10 -15.54 23.56
N SER A 818 -23.99 -16.17 24.72
CA SER A 818 -25.00 -16.09 25.77
C SER A 818 -24.62 -14.99 26.76
N TYR A 819 -25.58 -14.14 27.14
CA TYR A 819 -25.40 -13.09 28.12
C TYR A 819 -26.42 -13.27 29.24
N ALA A 820 -25.96 -13.27 30.49
CA ALA A 820 -26.84 -13.47 31.64
C ALA A 820 -27.53 -12.17 32.12
N GLU A 821 -26.88 -11.03 31.92
CA GLU A 821 -27.23 -9.75 32.56
C GLU A 821 -27.37 -8.66 31.52
N VAL A 822 -28.53 -8.62 30.85
CA VAL A 822 -28.82 -7.65 29.79
C VAL A 822 -30.07 -6.87 30.13
N GLY A 823 -30.05 -5.57 29.86
CA GLY A 823 -31.24 -4.72 29.85
C GLY A 823 -31.74 -4.54 28.42
N VAL A 824 -33.05 -4.62 28.20
CA VAL A 824 -33.68 -4.44 26.87
C VAL A 824 -34.74 -3.35 26.96
N LEU A 825 -34.69 -2.42 26.00
CA LEU A 825 -35.62 -1.30 25.84
C LEU A 825 -36.33 -1.42 24.49
N PHE A 826 -37.66 -1.30 24.54
CA PHE A 826 -38.50 -1.00 23.38
C PHE A 826 -39.13 0.38 23.58
N ALA A 827 -38.98 1.27 22.60
CA ALA A 827 -39.56 2.60 22.60
C ALA A 827 -40.32 2.83 21.30
N SER A 828 -41.66 2.89 21.35
CA SER A 828 -42.50 3.10 20.17
C SER A 828 -43.18 4.47 20.19
N MET A 829 -43.50 4.98 18.99
CA MET A 829 -44.36 6.15 18.80
C MET A 829 -45.75 5.69 18.34
N PRO A 830 -46.71 5.42 19.25
CA PRO A 830 -48.03 4.91 18.89
C PRO A 830 -48.82 5.88 18.01
N ASN A 831 -48.74 7.19 18.26
CA ASN A 831 -49.46 8.21 17.50
C ASN A 831 -48.91 8.40 16.07
N PHE A 832 -47.78 7.78 15.73
CA PHE A 832 -47.24 7.84 14.37
C PHE A 832 -48.15 7.15 13.35
N THR A 833 -48.83 6.06 13.74
CA THR A 833 -49.76 5.35 12.85
C THR A 833 -50.96 6.22 12.45
N GLU A 834 -51.40 7.13 13.33
CA GLU A 834 -52.47 8.09 13.03
C GLU A 834 -51.98 9.27 12.18
N PHE A 835 -50.72 9.68 12.38
CA PHE A 835 -50.07 10.73 11.59
C PHE A 835 -49.72 10.27 10.16
N TYR A 836 -49.39 8.98 10.01
CA TYR A 836 -49.01 8.41 8.73
C TYR A 836 -50.19 8.42 7.75
N SER A 837 -50.06 9.19 6.68
CA SER A 837 -51.05 9.28 5.61
C SER A 837 -50.38 9.16 4.26
N GLU A 838 -50.92 8.27 3.43
CA GLU A 838 -50.46 8.05 2.05
C GLU A 838 -51.14 8.98 1.04
N GLU A 839 -51.64 10.13 1.49
CA GLU A 839 -52.26 11.12 0.62
C GLU A 839 -51.22 11.72 -0.34
N THR A 840 -51.66 12.13 -1.53
CA THR A 840 -50.79 12.73 -2.55
C THR A 840 -50.11 14.01 -2.06
N VAL A 841 -50.74 14.73 -1.12
CA VAL A 841 -50.18 15.94 -0.48
C VAL A 841 -48.92 15.62 0.33
N ASN A 842 -48.83 14.44 0.94
CA ASN A 842 -47.68 13.99 1.72
C ASN A 842 -46.68 13.17 0.90
N ASN A 843 -46.67 13.36 -0.43
CA ASN A 843 -45.89 12.56 -1.37
C ASN A 843 -46.08 11.06 -1.11
N GLN A 844 -47.34 10.64 -0.91
CA GLN A 844 -47.73 9.26 -0.67
C GLN A 844 -47.04 8.62 0.55
N GLY A 845 -46.84 9.39 1.63
CA GLY A 845 -46.26 8.93 2.90
C GLY A 845 -44.76 9.19 3.06
N LEU A 846 -44.07 9.69 2.02
CA LEU A 846 -42.63 9.96 2.07
C LEU A 846 -42.26 11.07 3.06
N GLU A 847 -43.05 12.13 3.15
CA GLU A 847 -42.76 13.24 4.10
C GLU A 847 -42.90 12.78 5.56
N CYS A 848 -43.87 11.90 5.85
CA CYS A 848 -44.01 11.29 7.17
C CYS A 848 -42.77 10.46 7.54
N LEU A 849 -42.21 9.72 6.58
CA LEU A 849 -40.99 8.93 6.80
C LEU A 849 -39.73 9.81 6.88
N ARG A 850 -39.68 10.97 6.23
CA ARG A 850 -38.61 11.95 6.45
C ARG A 850 -38.62 12.48 7.88
N PHE A 851 -39.80 12.81 8.41
CA PHE A 851 -39.93 13.19 9.82
C PHE A 851 -39.46 12.06 10.75
N LEU A 852 -39.89 10.82 10.48
CA LEU A 852 -39.43 9.66 11.24
C LEU A 852 -37.90 9.48 11.15
N ASN A 853 -37.31 9.70 9.98
CA ASN A 853 -35.86 9.65 9.78
C ASN A 853 -35.13 10.67 10.66
N GLU A 854 -35.64 11.89 10.79
CA GLU A 854 -35.03 12.90 11.65
C GLU A 854 -35.10 12.50 13.13
N VAL A 855 -36.26 12.04 13.61
CA VAL A 855 -36.43 11.53 14.99
C VAL A 855 -35.44 10.40 15.29
N ILE A 856 -35.38 9.39 14.42
CA ILE A 856 -34.48 8.25 14.60
C ILE A 856 -33.01 8.69 14.51
N SER A 857 -32.69 9.63 13.64
CA SER A 857 -31.34 10.16 13.51
C SER A 857 -30.91 10.93 14.76
N ASP A 858 -31.81 11.69 15.38
CA ASP A 858 -31.52 12.41 16.63
C ASP A 858 -31.41 11.45 17.83
N PHE A 859 -32.18 10.35 17.83
CA PHE A 859 -31.96 9.25 18.77
C PHE A 859 -30.60 8.57 18.55
N ASP A 860 -30.17 8.41 17.30
CA ASP A 860 -28.85 7.85 16.98
C ASP A 860 -27.70 8.77 17.43
N LEU A 861 -27.88 10.09 17.43
CA LEU A 861 -26.90 11.06 17.94
C LEU A 861 -26.66 10.91 19.45
N LEU A 862 -27.66 10.50 20.24
CA LEU A 862 -27.47 10.20 21.66
C LEU A 862 -26.47 9.06 21.89
N LEU A 863 -26.29 8.15 20.92
CA LEU A 863 -25.32 7.06 21.00
C LEU A 863 -23.88 7.51 20.67
N GLU A 864 -23.67 8.79 20.33
CA GLU A 864 -22.34 9.41 20.19
C GLU A 864 -21.82 9.97 21.51
N ASP A 865 -22.71 10.26 22.46
CA ASP A 865 -22.31 10.72 23.78
C ASP A 865 -21.45 9.66 24.48
N ALA A 866 -20.33 10.10 25.07
CA ALA A 866 -19.45 9.25 25.88
C ALA A 866 -20.19 8.53 27.01
N LYS A 867 -21.29 9.11 27.51
CA LYS A 867 -22.15 8.52 28.54
C LYS A 867 -22.84 7.23 28.07
N PHE A 868 -23.30 7.17 26.82
CA PHE A 868 -24.12 6.07 26.30
C PHE A 868 -23.37 5.15 25.34
N SER A 869 -22.41 5.68 24.59
CA SER A 869 -21.67 4.97 23.52
C SER A 869 -20.95 3.69 23.97
N LYS A 870 -20.60 3.59 25.26
CA LYS A 870 -19.90 2.43 25.82
C LYS A 870 -20.81 1.23 26.11
N ASP A 871 -22.03 1.49 26.58
CA ASP A 871 -22.89 0.48 27.20
C ASP A 871 -24.22 0.25 26.48
N ILE A 872 -24.70 1.22 25.69
CA ILE A 872 -25.96 1.14 24.95
C ILE A 872 -25.69 0.75 23.50
N ILE A 873 -26.35 -0.30 23.04
CA ILE A 873 -26.27 -0.79 21.66
C ILE A 873 -27.67 -0.76 21.05
N LYS A 874 -27.81 -0.02 19.95
CA LYS A 874 -28.99 -0.10 19.08
C LYS A 874 -29.02 -1.47 18.42
N ILE A 875 -30.12 -2.20 18.58
CA ILE A 875 -30.30 -3.51 17.94
C ILE A 875 -30.91 -3.32 16.55
N LYS A 876 -32.07 -2.66 16.50
CA LYS A 876 -32.79 -2.42 15.26
C LYS A 876 -33.87 -1.35 15.45
N THR A 877 -34.33 -0.80 14.34
CA THR A 877 -35.62 -0.11 14.25
C THR A 877 -36.64 -1.07 13.65
N ILE A 878 -37.91 -0.96 14.07
CA ILE A 878 -39.03 -1.73 13.53
C ILE A 878 -40.20 -0.75 13.38
N SER A 879 -40.53 -0.34 12.16
CA SER A 879 -41.49 0.74 11.92
C SER A 879 -41.14 1.98 12.76
N SER A 880 -42.05 2.44 13.63
CA SER A 880 -41.86 3.55 14.58
C SER A 880 -41.25 3.16 15.93
N THR A 881 -40.76 1.92 16.07
CA THR A 881 -40.21 1.39 17.33
C THR A 881 -38.69 1.32 17.29
N TYR A 882 -38.05 1.92 18.29
CA TYR A 882 -36.61 1.89 18.53
C TYR A 882 -36.28 0.80 19.56
N MET A 883 -35.40 -0.13 19.20
CA MET A 883 -34.94 -1.21 20.06
C MET A 883 -33.48 -1.05 20.43
N ALA A 884 -33.20 -1.01 21.73
CA ALA A 884 -31.85 -0.90 22.28
C ALA A 884 -31.63 -1.88 23.42
N ALA A 885 -30.37 -2.28 23.63
CA ALA A 885 -29.99 -3.15 24.73
C ALA A 885 -28.70 -2.65 25.41
N SER A 886 -28.54 -3.00 26.68
CA SER A 886 -27.35 -2.69 27.47
C SER A 886 -26.79 -3.93 28.16
N GLY A 887 -25.50 -3.94 28.48
CA GLY A 887 -24.82 -5.11 29.08
C GLY A 887 -24.27 -6.11 28.05
N LEU A 888 -24.27 -5.75 26.76
CA LEU A 888 -23.74 -6.55 25.67
C LEU A 888 -22.23 -6.37 25.43
N ASN A 889 -21.59 -5.43 26.12
CA ASN A 889 -20.18 -5.11 25.91
C ASN A 889 -19.26 -6.17 26.55
N PRO A 890 -18.48 -6.93 25.76
CA PRO A 890 -17.66 -8.03 26.27
C PRO A 890 -16.51 -7.60 27.19
N THR A 891 -16.17 -6.30 27.26
CA THR A 891 -15.15 -5.81 28.20
C THR A 891 -15.64 -5.73 29.64
N ARG A 892 -16.95 -5.87 29.90
CA ARG A 892 -17.49 -6.03 31.27
C ARG A 892 -17.28 -7.47 31.72
N GLN A 893 -16.16 -7.73 32.40
CA GLN A 893 -15.96 -8.98 33.15
C GLN A 893 -16.53 -8.80 34.55
N MET A 894 -17.79 -9.20 34.75
CA MET A 894 -18.44 -9.16 36.07
C MET A 894 -18.14 -10.45 36.83
N GLN A 895 -17.82 -10.32 38.12
CA GLN A 895 -17.73 -11.47 39.03
C GLN A 895 -19.07 -11.66 39.76
N PRO A 896 -19.47 -12.91 40.07
CA PRO A 896 -20.71 -13.18 40.80
C PRO A 896 -20.80 -12.52 42.19
N SER A 897 -19.66 -12.09 42.75
CA SER A 897 -19.54 -11.38 44.03
C SER A 897 -19.78 -9.87 43.96
N ASP A 898 -19.92 -9.30 42.75
CA ASP A 898 -20.09 -7.87 42.57
C ASP A 898 -21.47 -7.39 43.05
N GLY A 899 -21.51 -6.26 43.76
CA GLY A 899 -22.73 -5.68 44.27
C GLY A 899 -23.71 -5.24 43.17
N VAL A 900 -25.00 -5.19 43.49
CA VAL A 900 -26.11 -4.85 42.57
C VAL A 900 -25.84 -3.56 41.79
N LEU A 901 -25.25 -2.54 42.43
CA LEU A 901 -24.96 -1.24 41.82
C LEU A 901 -23.92 -1.32 40.69
N VAL A 902 -22.87 -2.12 40.85
CA VAL A 902 -21.83 -2.29 39.82
C VAL A 902 -22.37 -3.16 38.68
N ARG A 903 -23.05 -4.25 39.06
CA ARG A 903 -23.59 -5.25 38.15
C ARG A 903 -24.61 -4.66 37.20
N TRP A 904 -25.60 -3.93 37.72
CA TRP A 904 -26.71 -3.37 36.95
C TRP A 904 -26.56 -1.89 36.58
N ALA A 905 -25.37 -1.30 36.69
CA ALA A 905 -25.13 0.08 36.27
C ALA A 905 -25.51 0.33 34.79
N HIS A 906 -25.32 -0.66 33.92
CA HIS A 906 -25.76 -0.58 32.51
C HIS A 906 -27.28 -0.50 32.36
N LEU A 907 -28.05 -1.08 33.29
CA LEU A 907 -29.52 -1.02 33.30
C LEU A 907 -29.99 0.37 33.71
N ALA A 908 -29.34 0.97 34.71
CA ALA A 908 -29.59 2.38 35.06
C ALA A 908 -29.26 3.31 33.89
N CYS A 909 -28.12 3.10 33.22
CA CYS A 909 -27.74 3.85 32.01
C CYS A 909 -28.80 3.70 30.88
N LEU A 910 -29.37 2.51 30.68
CA LEU A 910 -30.43 2.27 29.70
C LEU A 910 -31.72 3.04 30.02
N VAL A 911 -32.07 3.16 31.30
CA VAL A 911 -33.23 3.94 31.74
C VAL A 911 -32.97 5.44 31.60
N GLU A 912 -31.75 5.91 31.89
CA GLU A 912 -31.38 7.30 31.62
C GLU A 912 -31.45 7.61 30.12
N PHE A 913 -30.97 6.70 29.27
CA PHE A 913 -31.11 6.80 27.83
C PHE A 913 -32.59 6.90 27.42
N ALA A 914 -33.47 6.07 27.99
CA ALA A 914 -34.91 6.12 27.72
C ALA A 914 -35.55 7.48 28.12
N LEU A 915 -35.11 8.09 29.22
CA LEU A 915 -35.54 9.43 29.61
C LEU A 915 -35.02 10.52 28.64
N GLU A 916 -33.78 10.41 28.17
CA GLU A 916 -33.25 11.33 27.15
C GLU A 916 -34.02 11.20 25.82
N LEU A 917 -34.42 9.99 25.40
CA LEU A 917 -35.27 9.82 24.21
C LEU A 917 -36.58 10.62 24.33
N GLN A 918 -37.19 10.66 25.52
CA GLN A 918 -38.39 11.48 25.75
C GLN A 918 -38.09 12.98 25.64
N ARG A 919 -36.96 13.44 26.17
CA ARG A 919 -36.57 14.85 26.09
C ARG A 919 -36.27 15.28 24.65
N VAL A 920 -35.57 14.44 23.89
CA VAL A 920 -35.31 14.68 22.47
C VAL A 920 -36.61 14.75 21.68
N LEU A 921 -37.53 13.80 21.88
CA LEU A 921 -38.83 13.85 21.19
C LEU A 921 -39.64 15.08 21.58
N ALA A 922 -39.60 15.51 22.85
CA ALA A 922 -40.25 16.74 23.30
C ALA A 922 -39.70 17.98 22.60
N ALA A 923 -38.37 18.08 22.45
CA ALA A 923 -37.75 19.17 21.69
C ALA A 923 -38.16 19.16 20.20
N ILE A 924 -38.22 17.98 19.58
CA ILE A 924 -38.67 17.83 18.19
C ILE A 924 -40.15 18.22 18.04
N ASN A 925 -41.00 17.87 19.00
CA ASN A 925 -42.40 18.27 19.02
C ASN A 925 -42.57 19.79 19.06
N GLU A 926 -41.78 20.49 19.88
CA GLU A 926 -41.78 21.95 19.96
C GLU A 926 -41.38 22.59 18.63
N GLN A 927 -40.39 22.02 17.93
CA GLN A 927 -39.89 22.53 16.65
C GLN A 927 -40.82 22.21 15.47
N SER A 928 -41.51 21.08 15.51
CA SER A 928 -42.35 20.58 14.41
C SER A 928 -43.84 20.90 14.56
N PHE A 929 -44.24 21.56 15.66
CA PHE A 929 -45.64 21.81 16.03
C PHE A 929 -46.51 20.54 16.06
N ASN A 930 -45.90 19.40 16.41
CA ASN A 930 -46.56 18.11 16.58
C ASN A 930 -46.59 17.69 18.06
N HIS A 931 -47.32 16.62 18.36
CA HIS A 931 -47.40 16.06 19.71
C HIS A 931 -47.27 14.53 19.71
N PHE A 932 -46.06 14.05 19.39
CA PHE A 932 -45.73 12.64 19.51
C PHE A 932 -45.33 12.29 20.93
N VAL A 933 -45.73 11.11 21.39
CA VAL A 933 -45.39 10.59 22.71
C VAL A 933 -44.76 9.21 22.56
N LEU A 934 -43.73 8.93 23.37
CA LEU A 934 -43.14 7.60 23.42
C LEU A 934 -43.91 6.71 24.39
N ARG A 935 -44.15 5.47 23.98
CA ARG A 935 -44.54 4.37 24.86
C ARG A 935 -43.35 3.43 25.00
N MET A 936 -42.92 3.17 26.23
CA MET A 936 -41.67 2.43 26.47
C MET A 936 -41.83 1.26 27.42
N GLY A 937 -41.12 0.18 27.14
CA GLY A 937 -41.03 -1.01 27.96
C GLY A 937 -39.57 -1.38 28.23
N VAL A 938 -39.22 -1.59 29.50
CA VAL A 938 -37.89 -2.04 29.91
C VAL A 938 -38.02 -3.32 30.73
N ASN A 939 -37.16 -4.29 30.42
CA ASN A 939 -37.00 -5.49 31.22
C ASN A 939 -35.52 -5.93 31.22
N HIS A 940 -35.14 -6.77 32.18
CA HIS A 940 -33.79 -7.31 32.27
C HIS A 940 -33.77 -8.83 32.35
N GLY A 941 -32.60 -9.44 32.15
CA GLY A 941 -32.37 -10.87 32.32
C GLY A 941 -31.50 -11.48 31.22
N PRO A 942 -31.46 -12.82 31.13
CA PRO A 942 -30.59 -13.52 30.20
C PRO A 942 -31.13 -13.50 28.77
N ILE A 943 -30.21 -13.39 27.81
CA ILE A 943 -30.49 -13.46 26.37
C ILE A 943 -29.40 -14.25 25.63
N THR A 944 -29.73 -14.69 24.43
CA THR A 944 -28.78 -15.19 23.44
C THR A 944 -28.62 -14.13 22.35
N ALA A 945 -27.39 -13.77 22.01
CA ALA A 945 -27.08 -12.94 20.85
C ALA A 945 -26.34 -13.76 19.80
N GLY A 946 -26.52 -13.41 18.53
CA GLY A 946 -25.86 -14.12 17.45
C GLY A 946 -25.96 -13.40 16.11
N VAL A 947 -25.15 -13.86 15.16
CA VAL A 947 -25.24 -13.43 13.76
C VAL A 947 -25.84 -14.55 12.93
N ILE A 948 -26.94 -14.23 12.24
CA ILE A 948 -27.65 -15.15 11.35
C ILE A 948 -27.40 -14.79 9.89
N GLY A 949 -27.21 -15.81 9.05
CA GLY A 949 -27.14 -15.70 7.60
C GLY A 949 -25.71 -15.67 7.07
N ALA A 950 -25.31 -16.72 6.35
CA ALA A 950 -23.98 -16.83 5.75
C ALA A 950 -23.73 -15.83 4.62
N ARG A 951 -24.77 -15.53 3.81
CA ARG A 951 -24.69 -14.57 2.70
C ARG A 951 -25.05 -13.15 3.10
N LYS A 952 -25.84 -12.99 4.16
CA LYS A 952 -26.44 -11.73 4.62
C LYS A 952 -26.50 -11.71 6.15
N PRO A 953 -25.37 -11.41 6.82
CA PRO A 953 -25.25 -11.44 8.26
C PRO A 953 -26.15 -10.40 8.92
N HIS A 954 -26.98 -10.85 9.86
CA HIS A 954 -27.82 -10.00 10.69
C HIS A 954 -27.53 -10.29 12.16
N TYR A 955 -27.13 -9.27 12.91
CA TYR A 955 -26.98 -9.37 14.36
C TYR A 955 -28.34 -9.19 15.04
N ASP A 956 -28.69 -10.12 15.92
CA ASP A 956 -29.94 -10.04 16.68
C ASP A 956 -29.81 -10.69 18.07
N ILE A 957 -30.81 -10.43 18.91
CA ILE A 957 -30.92 -10.97 20.27
C ILE A 957 -32.25 -11.70 20.48
N TRP A 958 -32.19 -12.86 21.12
CA TRP A 958 -33.34 -13.71 21.44
C TRP A 958 -33.40 -14.02 22.92
N GLY A 959 -34.62 -14.23 23.41
CA GLY A 959 -34.86 -14.73 24.75
C GLY A 959 -36.14 -14.19 25.36
N ASN A 960 -36.55 -14.82 26.46
CA ASN A 960 -37.76 -14.41 27.17
C ASN A 960 -37.69 -12.95 27.66
N THR A 961 -36.50 -12.44 28.00
CA THR A 961 -36.30 -11.04 28.40
C THR A 961 -36.72 -10.05 27.32
N VAL A 962 -36.38 -10.31 26.05
CA VAL A 962 -36.75 -9.47 24.89
C VAL A 962 -38.27 -9.47 24.72
N ASN A 963 -38.90 -10.64 24.80
CA ASN A 963 -40.34 -10.80 24.68
C ASN A 963 -41.09 -10.05 25.79
N VAL A 964 -40.65 -10.17 27.05
CA VAL A 964 -41.27 -9.44 28.16
C VAL A 964 -41.12 -7.93 27.99
N ALA A 965 -39.95 -7.44 27.56
CA ALA A 965 -39.74 -6.00 27.29
C ALA A 965 -40.69 -5.47 26.21
N SER A 966 -40.83 -6.19 25.09
CA SER A 966 -41.78 -5.86 24.02
C SER A 966 -43.24 -5.85 24.52
N ARG A 967 -43.59 -6.72 25.49
CA ARG A 967 -44.92 -6.70 26.12
C ARG A 967 -45.11 -5.56 27.11
N MET A 968 -44.06 -5.15 27.82
CA MET A 968 -44.11 -3.95 28.67
C MET A 968 -44.34 -2.69 27.83
N GLU A 969 -43.77 -2.63 26.63
CA GLU A 969 -44.04 -1.55 25.68
C GLU A 969 -45.48 -1.63 25.17
N SER A 970 -45.88 -2.74 24.53
CA SER A 970 -47.17 -2.82 23.84
C SER A 970 -48.38 -2.70 24.76
N THR A 971 -48.27 -3.14 26.02
CA THR A 971 -49.33 -2.97 27.03
C THR A 971 -49.24 -1.66 27.80
N GLY A 972 -48.19 -0.86 27.59
CA GLY A 972 -47.92 0.35 28.36
C GLY A 972 -48.78 1.55 28.00
N LYS A 973 -48.82 2.53 28.92
CA LYS A 973 -49.46 3.82 28.69
C LYS A 973 -48.52 4.73 27.89
N ALA A 974 -49.07 5.46 26.92
CA ALA A 974 -48.32 6.46 26.16
C ALA A 974 -47.75 7.55 27.10
N GLY A 975 -46.50 7.95 26.87
CA GLY A 975 -45.75 8.88 27.71
C GLY A 975 -45.05 8.24 28.92
N CYS A 976 -45.27 6.96 29.22
CA CYS A 976 -44.71 6.28 30.39
C CYS A 976 -43.67 5.22 30.00
N ILE A 977 -42.74 4.96 30.92
CA ILE A 977 -41.82 3.81 30.88
C ILE A 977 -42.36 2.74 31.82
N GLN A 978 -42.69 1.57 31.27
CA GLN A 978 -43.18 0.44 32.04
C GLN A 978 -42.09 -0.60 32.31
N VAL A 979 -42.07 -1.11 33.54
CA VAL A 979 -41.13 -2.15 33.99
C VAL A 979 -41.82 -3.27 34.75
N THR A 980 -41.17 -4.42 34.82
CA THR A 980 -41.54 -5.54 35.70
C THR A 980 -41.16 -5.27 37.16
N GLU A 981 -41.77 -5.99 38.10
CA GLU A 981 -41.44 -5.90 39.52
C GLU A 981 -39.96 -6.13 39.83
N GLU A 982 -39.35 -7.16 39.23
CA GLU A 982 -37.93 -7.46 39.42
C GLU A 982 -37.04 -6.31 38.94
N THR A 983 -37.37 -5.71 37.79
CA THR A 983 -36.64 -4.56 37.24
C THR A 983 -36.80 -3.32 38.12
N CYS A 984 -38.01 -3.12 38.66
CA CYS A 984 -38.32 -2.04 39.60
C CYS A 984 -37.43 -2.13 40.86
N GLN A 985 -37.31 -3.32 41.47
CA GLN A 985 -36.50 -3.53 42.67
C GLN A 985 -35.02 -3.17 42.46
N ILE A 986 -34.46 -3.54 41.30
CA ILE A 986 -33.07 -3.18 40.96
C ILE A 986 -32.93 -1.68 40.81
N LEU A 987 -33.80 -1.04 40.02
CA LEU A 987 -33.73 0.40 39.74
C LEU A 987 -33.99 1.25 40.98
N GLN A 988 -34.78 0.79 41.94
CA GLN A 988 -34.96 1.46 43.23
C GLN A 988 -33.63 1.65 43.99
N SER A 989 -32.68 0.70 43.87
CA SER A 989 -31.35 0.87 44.48
C SER A 989 -30.53 1.99 43.83
N PHE A 990 -30.85 2.40 42.60
CA PHE A 990 -30.23 3.53 41.90
C PHE A 990 -30.99 4.86 42.12
N GLY A 991 -31.95 4.89 43.04
CA GLY A 991 -32.71 6.09 43.41
C GLY A 991 -33.91 6.40 42.50
N TYR A 992 -34.31 5.47 41.63
CA TYR A 992 -35.54 5.59 40.84
C TYR A 992 -36.78 5.27 41.67
N TYR A 993 -37.88 5.99 41.41
CA TYR A 993 -39.17 5.75 42.06
C TYR A 993 -40.26 5.49 41.03
N PHE A 994 -41.26 4.71 41.46
CA PHE A 994 -42.23 4.07 40.58
C PHE A 994 -43.64 4.16 41.14
N GLU A 995 -44.61 4.17 40.24
CA GLU A 995 -46.03 4.00 40.53
C GLU A 995 -46.45 2.56 40.19
N GLN A 996 -47.15 1.89 41.10
CA GLN A 996 -47.67 0.55 40.84
C GLN A 996 -48.81 0.61 39.83
N ARG A 997 -48.68 -0.10 38.71
CA ARG A 997 -49.73 -0.23 37.69
C ARG A 997 -50.73 -1.32 38.06
N GLY A 998 -50.23 -2.48 38.48
CA GLY A 998 -51.02 -3.68 38.75
C GLY A 998 -50.60 -4.89 37.92
N LEU A 999 -51.45 -5.93 37.94
CA LEU A 999 -51.23 -7.18 37.22
C LEU A 999 -51.56 -7.03 35.74
N VAL A 1000 -50.62 -7.42 34.89
CA VAL A 1000 -50.77 -7.43 33.43
C VAL A 1000 -50.54 -8.84 32.92
N ALA A 1001 -51.46 -9.30 32.07
CA ALA A 1001 -51.36 -10.61 31.44
C ALA A 1001 -50.26 -10.59 30.36
N VAL A 1002 -49.23 -11.42 30.54
CA VAL A 1002 -48.12 -11.60 29.61
C VAL A 1002 -48.14 -13.02 29.07
N LYS A 1003 -48.26 -13.14 27.73
CA LYS A 1003 -48.27 -14.42 27.01
C LYS A 1003 -47.02 -15.24 27.39
N GLY A 1004 -47.23 -16.46 27.88
CA GLY A 1004 -46.15 -17.37 28.30
C GLY A 1004 -45.63 -17.19 29.74
N LYS A 1005 -46.01 -16.11 30.45
CA LYS A 1005 -45.62 -15.86 31.86
C LYS A 1005 -46.81 -15.77 32.83
N GLY A 1006 -48.03 -15.67 32.33
CA GLY A 1006 -49.22 -15.50 33.17
C GLY A 1006 -49.42 -14.03 33.56
N GLN A 1007 -49.79 -13.76 34.80
CA GLN A 1007 -49.98 -12.40 35.31
C GLN A 1007 -48.68 -11.90 35.96
N LEU A 1008 -48.15 -10.77 35.50
CA LEU A 1008 -46.97 -10.13 36.08
C LEU A 1008 -47.35 -8.82 36.75
N MET A 1009 -46.76 -8.55 37.93
CA MET A 1009 -46.87 -7.24 38.57
C MET A 1009 -45.99 -6.23 37.83
N THR A 1010 -46.56 -5.07 37.52
CA THR A 1010 -45.90 -4.05 36.69
C THR A 1010 -45.97 -2.66 37.33
N TYR A 1011 -45.01 -1.83 36.94
CA TYR A 1011 -44.81 -0.49 37.50
C TYR A 1011 -44.51 0.51 36.39
N TYR A 1012 -44.91 1.76 36.59
CA TYR A 1012 -44.49 2.90 35.77
C TYR A 1012 -43.38 3.67 36.46
N LEU A 1013 -42.30 3.95 35.74
CA LEU A 1013 -41.24 4.82 36.22
C LEU A 1013 -41.74 6.27 36.24
N GLN A 1014 -41.52 6.96 37.36
CA GLN A 1014 -41.92 8.36 37.55
C GLN A 1014 -40.73 9.32 37.49
N GLY A 1015 -39.54 8.87 37.91
CA GLY A 1015 -38.32 9.67 37.84
C GLY A 1015 -37.23 9.15 38.78
N LYS A 1016 -36.20 9.97 38.96
CA LYS A 1016 -35.09 9.73 39.89
C LYS A 1016 -35.18 10.76 41.02
N ARG A 1017 -35.00 10.36 42.28
CA ARG A 1017 -34.99 11.31 43.42
C ARG A 1017 -33.72 12.14 43.35
N GLU A 1018 -33.85 13.47 43.37
CA GLU A 1018 -32.72 14.38 43.49
C GLU A 1018 -32.11 14.21 44.90
N GLY A 1019 -30.83 13.80 44.98
CA GLY A 1019 -30.08 13.64 46.23
C GLY A 1019 -29.55 12.22 46.56
N ALA A 1020 -29.71 11.22 45.68
CA ALA A 1020 -29.22 9.85 45.94
C ALA A 1020 -27.80 9.54 45.41
N THR A 1021 -27.07 10.54 44.91
CA THR A 1021 -25.68 10.41 44.43
C THR A 1021 -24.84 11.54 45.03
N ASP A 1022 -24.56 11.46 46.33
CA ASP A 1022 -23.47 12.23 46.96
C ASP A 1022 -22.83 11.50 48.16
N SER A 1023 -23.05 10.19 48.28
CA SER A 1023 -22.45 9.38 49.34
C SER A 1023 -22.05 8.00 48.84
N THR A 1024 -21.08 7.95 47.93
CA THR A 1024 -20.20 6.79 47.80
C THR A 1024 -18.78 7.31 47.73
N ASP A 1025 -18.02 7.02 48.78
CA ASP A 1025 -16.59 7.27 48.93
C ASP A 1025 -15.83 7.01 47.63
N ASN A 1026 -15.00 7.98 47.26
CA ASN A 1026 -13.91 7.81 46.30
C ASN A 1026 -13.06 6.61 46.72
N PRO A 1027 -12.90 5.55 45.90
CA PRO A 1027 -11.67 4.82 45.94
C PRO A 1027 -10.64 5.74 45.29
N VAL A 1028 -9.59 6.06 46.05
CA VAL A 1028 -8.40 6.81 45.64
C VAL A 1028 -8.00 6.41 44.22
N MET A 1029 -8.26 7.29 43.25
CA MET A 1029 -7.57 7.31 41.97
C MET A 1029 -6.35 8.21 42.16
N ASP A 1030 -5.17 7.63 41.98
CA ASP A 1030 -3.91 8.35 41.89
C ASP A 1030 -4.03 9.47 40.85
N ASP A 1031 -3.81 10.67 41.35
CA ASP A 1031 -3.86 11.93 40.63
C ASP A 1031 -2.56 12.10 39.83
N HIS A 1032 -2.40 11.35 38.74
CA HIS A 1032 -1.37 11.61 37.72
C HIS A 1032 -1.91 11.24 36.33
N CYS A 1033 -2.46 12.24 35.62
CA CYS A 1033 -2.12 12.60 34.23
C CYS A 1033 -3.32 13.27 33.51
N GLU A 1034 -3.69 14.48 33.93
CA GLU A 1034 -4.32 15.43 33.02
C GLU A 1034 -3.22 16.10 32.17
N SER A 1035 -2.99 15.57 30.98
CA SER A 1035 -2.60 16.30 29.77
C SER A 1035 -2.22 15.32 28.66
N SER A 1036 -3.21 14.82 27.90
CA SER A 1036 -3.09 14.43 26.47
C SER A 1036 -4.23 13.53 26.02
N VAL A 1037 -5.46 14.04 25.91
CA VAL A 1037 -6.51 13.36 25.14
C VAL A 1037 -7.28 14.37 24.29
N SER A 1038 -6.55 15.06 23.41
CA SER A 1038 -7.11 15.85 22.32
C SER A 1038 -6.37 15.64 20.99
N ASP A 1039 -5.56 14.57 20.85
CA ASP A 1039 -4.80 14.28 19.61
C ASP A 1039 -4.77 12.79 19.18
N ALA A 1040 -5.67 11.95 19.70
CA ALA A 1040 -5.66 10.50 19.39
C ALA A 1040 -6.57 10.08 18.22
N LEU A 1041 -6.64 10.88 17.14
CA LEU A 1041 -7.32 10.49 15.89
C LEU A 1041 -6.42 10.49 14.64
N LEU A 1042 -5.10 10.65 14.79
CA LEU A 1042 -4.15 10.58 13.68
C LEU A 1042 -2.84 9.90 14.12
N ALA A 1043 -2.82 8.57 14.20
CA ALA A 1043 -1.64 7.73 13.90
C ALA A 1043 -1.91 6.28 14.30
N ASN A 1044 -1.81 5.35 13.35
CA ASN A 1044 -1.37 3.98 13.64
C ASN A 1044 -0.54 3.50 12.45
N GLY A 1045 0.78 3.53 12.63
CA GLY A 1045 1.76 2.85 11.80
C GLY A 1045 2.47 1.78 12.62
N GLU A 1046 2.37 0.54 12.12
CA GLU A 1046 3.23 -0.65 12.30
C GLU A 1046 3.41 -1.29 13.71
N PRO A 1047 3.29 -2.63 13.81
CA PRO A 1047 3.57 -3.37 15.04
C PRO A 1047 5.03 -3.88 15.13
N ASN A 1048 5.60 -3.68 16.33
CA ASN A 1048 6.66 -4.42 17.03
C ASN A 1048 7.63 -5.36 16.28
N ALA A 1049 8.93 -5.09 16.45
CA ALA A 1049 9.98 -6.10 16.52
C ALA A 1049 10.59 -6.10 17.93
N ALA A 1050 10.39 -7.21 18.64
CA ALA A 1050 11.07 -7.51 19.90
C ALA A 1050 12.45 -8.11 19.63
N SER A 1051 13.47 -7.71 20.39
CA SER A 1051 14.64 -8.56 20.65
C SER A 1051 15.37 -8.14 21.93
N GLN A 1052 15.65 -9.15 22.74
CA GLN A 1052 16.24 -9.12 24.07
C GLN A 1052 17.76 -8.89 24.08
N SER A 1053 18.24 -8.35 25.22
CA SER A 1053 19.49 -8.67 25.95
C SER A 1053 20.84 -8.02 25.51
N PRO A 1054 21.90 -7.96 26.35
CA PRO A 1054 22.06 -8.31 27.78
C PRO A 1054 22.75 -7.23 28.67
N GLN A 1055 22.86 -7.57 29.97
CA GLN A 1055 23.51 -6.88 31.10
C GLN A 1055 25.06 -6.79 31.05
N GLN A 1056 25.60 -6.00 32.00
CA GLN A 1056 26.97 -5.88 32.56
C GLN A 1056 27.82 -4.75 31.98
N GLN A 1057 28.61 -3.93 32.71
CA GLN A 1057 29.01 -3.83 34.13
C GLN A 1057 29.82 -2.50 34.31
N HIS A 1058 29.75 -1.87 35.51
CA HIS A 1058 30.75 -0.96 36.15
C HIS A 1058 31.18 0.34 35.42
N SER A 1059 31.35 1.52 36.05
CA SER A 1059 31.99 1.84 37.34
C SER A 1059 31.65 3.25 37.87
N ARG A 1060 31.69 3.38 39.22
CA ARG A 1060 31.96 4.52 40.13
C ARG A 1060 32.54 5.81 39.49
N GLY A 1061 32.32 7.04 39.97
CA GLY A 1061 31.93 7.58 41.29
C GLY A 1061 32.80 8.82 41.61
N ASP A 1062 32.27 9.75 42.40
CA ASP A 1062 32.93 10.88 43.12
C ASP A 1062 33.31 12.17 42.36
N SER A 1063 33.24 13.38 42.92
CA SER A 1063 32.62 13.94 44.14
C SER A 1063 32.83 15.46 44.17
N SER A 1064 31.90 16.16 44.82
CA SER A 1064 31.90 17.50 45.44
C SER A 1064 33.23 18.20 45.82
N HIS A 1065 33.22 19.56 45.79
CA HIS A 1065 33.67 20.53 46.84
C HIS A 1065 34.07 21.90 46.22
N PRO A 1066 34.35 22.99 46.99
CA PRO A 1066 34.21 23.26 48.44
C PRO A 1066 33.48 24.61 48.74
N LEU A 1067 33.42 25.06 50.01
CA LEU A 1067 34.08 26.33 50.45
C LEU A 1067 33.71 26.76 51.88
N LEU A 1068 34.77 27.02 52.66
CA LEU A 1068 34.91 27.73 53.93
C LEU A 1068 36.39 28.16 54.00
N PRO A 1069 36.77 29.22 54.73
CA PRO A 1069 36.45 30.63 54.55
C PRO A 1069 37.61 31.43 53.92
N THR A 1070 37.32 32.38 53.04
CA THR A 1070 37.89 33.75 52.87
C THR A 1070 37.52 34.30 51.50
#